data_AF-A0A1H3P980-F1
#
_entry.id   AF-A0A1H3P980-F1
#
_cell.length_a   1.000
_cell.length_b   1.000
_cell.length_c   1.000
_cell.angle_alpha   90.00
_cell.angle_beta   90.00
_cell.angle_gamma   90.00
#
_symmetry.space_group_name_H-M   'P 1'
#
loop_
_entity.id
_entity.type
_entity.pdbx_description
1 polymer ?
#
loop_
_entity_poly.entity_id
_entity_poly.type
_entity_poly.pdbx_seq_one_letter_code
_entity_poly.pdbx_strand_id
1 'polypeptide(L)'
;MRKINIPLIVGLIIVLGVLVLIFFGEYFAPYDASYGETSGWFMNDKGEKVFRRAPFPPDKNHIFGTDNGGRDVLSVIMAGAKNTFMIVFIATFLRFLIATPIAFFAAFGEGISKRLITIFSSTFSAVPSLLICIMILKIDAIKNLELIPSIIAFIIVFTIVGWGRLASTIEDKIKDILNQDFIQGAIAAGKSKFAIATQNVSVHIMPSMIIYLFLEIALVLLLLAQLGIFEVFVGNKQVFVVKTVGSISRSNFNYFPEWGAMLASTKRSVTGNMFWISAFPLLVFSVSIIGFNLLGEGLNFELNKRNSRFISYVNKFWFHLSPLTYISELMHFKEKRKNVIVKTLTIVVIVLLIVVPVLNALLILDNGVMGHVMEVDNDIYQGRLIGSIGHEEFGNYIIDKLKSYNIKPLFNGDYISEFTINPTINIINDSKFTILNEKDEIIDDLKYKVDYYLESWYSNSIDRLEGEIITVDTYLSKEYTPSKNYILLLNPNGSQNAIYDKLVNERKEHKHIKGVIVPDIKYSTFIQKRNDLDEKGLTRVLDNVQAYNETAPPIKINVGKIAAMKLWKLEGSKVLINSFIDNQEGLVGKNIGGIIQGKNQENPIIIATTYDYLGFHDLGATTGVEDFTKYKGLYENGTSIAGSLEIAKNLGNIKQTPERSIIFMFIDGSKITIEGFLDIEKQGILDEQPLLILLRFMGINKWGRTEDSLYYNTIVNSNIGLEQDFHKWLRRNSSKDYFIIGDNQISERNLLVLSDKDMVGIVLQGIKEKERGLHYGMVQSNVEEIDTDRLTAHIQYLLDSIIDMVYGKIWLK
;
A
#
# COMPACT_ATOMS: atom_id res chain seq x y z
N MET A 1 -25.59 -55.93 18.80
CA MET A 1 -24.59 -54.90 19.17
C MET A 1 -24.84 -53.66 18.32
N ARG A 2 -25.06 -52.47 18.90
CA ARG A 2 -25.16 -51.22 18.12
C ARG A 2 -23.80 -50.97 17.48
N LYS A 3 -23.68 -51.14 16.15
CA LYS A 3 -22.45 -50.76 15.44
C LYS A 3 -22.22 -49.26 15.67
N ILE A 4 -21.09 -48.95 16.32
CA ILE A 4 -20.65 -47.57 16.52
C ILE A 4 -20.41 -46.95 15.15
N ASN A 5 -20.93 -45.75 14.92
CA ASN A 5 -20.72 -45.03 13.66
C ASN A 5 -19.35 -44.33 13.72
N ILE A 6 -18.30 -45.11 13.46
CA ILE A 6 -16.90 -44.63 13.51
C ILE A 6 -16.68 -43.44 12.55
N PRO A 7 -17.16 -43.46 11.28
CA PRO A 7 -17.03 -42.31 10.39
C PRO A 7 -17.61 -41.02 10.99
N LEU A 8 -18.79 -41.09 11.59
CA LEU A 8 -19.41 -39.93 12.24
C LEU A 8 -18.59 -39.38 13.39
N ILE A 9 -18.08 -40.24 14.27
CA ILE A 9 -17.31 -39.81 15.45
C ILE A 9 -15.98 -39.19 15.02
N VAL A 10 -15.24 -39.85 14.14
CA VAL A 10 -13.94 -39.36 13.66
C VAL A 10 -14.13 -38.06 12.87
N GLY A 11 -15.10 -38.02 11.95
CA GLY A 11 -15.45 -36.81 11.20
C GLY A 11 -15.82 -35.65 12.11
N LEU A 12 -16.63 -35.89 13.14
CA LEU A 12 -17.02 -34.86 14.11
C LEU A 12 -15.82 -34.31 14.88
N ILE A 13 -14.92 -35.17 15.36
CA ILE A 13 -13.71 -34.73 16.09
C ILE A 13 -12.83 -33.85 15.19
N ILE A 14 -12.60 -34.27 13.95
CA ILE A 14 -11.78 -33.50 13.00
C ILE A 14 -12.43 -32.14 12.71
N VAL A 15 -13.72 -32.12 12.39
CA VAL A 15 -14.43 -30.87 12.08
C VAL A 15 -14.46 -29.93 13.29
N LEU A 16 -14.60 -30.45 14.51
CA LEU A 16 -14.47 -29.63 15.73
C LEU A 16 -13.06 -29.05 15.87
N GLY A 17 -12.01 -29.83 15.61
CA GLY A 17 -10.63 -29.34 15.60
C GLY A 17 -10.40 -28.24 14.56
N VAL A 18 -10.96 -28.40 13.35
CA VAL A 18 -10.94 -27.38 12.30
C VAL A 18 -11.67 -26.12 12.73
N LEU A 19 -12.84 -26.24 13.37
CA LEU A 19 -13.57 -25.08 13.90
C LEU A 19 -12.75 -24.34 14.96
N VAL A 20 -12.05 -25.06 15.84
CA VAL A 20 -11.13 -24.43 16.80
C VAL A 20 -10.02 -23.67 16.07
N LEU A 21 -9.43 -24.23 15.01
CA LEU A 21 -8.44 -23.52 14.20
C LEU A 21 -9.03 -22.28 13.50
N ILE A 22 -10.26 -22.34 12.99
CA ILE A 22 -10.92 -21.20 12.33
C ILE A 22 -11.13 -20.04 13.31
N PHE A 23 -11.57 -20.31 14.53
CA PHE A 23 -11.92 -19.26 15.50
C PHE A 23 -10.75 -18.80 16.37
N PHE A 24 -9.81 -19.69 16.67
CA PHE A 24 -8.74 -19.44 17.63
C PHE A 24 -7.33 -19.68 17.07
N GLY A 25 -7.18 -20.13 15.82
CA GLY A 25 -5.89 -20.46 15.23
C GLY A 25 -4.91 -19.30 15.28
N GLU A 26 -5.34 -18.11 14.85
CA GLU A 26 -4.52 -16.89 14.90
C GLU A 26 -4.05 -16.53 16.32
N TYR A 27 -4.89 -16.77 17.34
CA TYR A 27 -4.52 -16.53 18.74
C TYR A 27 -3.47 -17.54 19.27
N PHE A 28 -3.47 -18.77 18.73
CA PHE A 28 -2.52 -19.82 19.10
C PHE A 28 -1.29 -19.87 18.19
N ALA A 29 -1.20 -19.02 17.17
CA ALA A 29 -0.06 -18.96 16.26
C ALA A 29 1.21 -18.53 17.02
N PRO A 30 2.32 -19.29 16.96
CA PRO A 30 3.56 -18.93 17.67
C PRO A 30 4.22 -17.64 17.15
N TYR A 31 3.96 -17.29 15.90
CA TYR A 31 4.53 -16.14 15.19
C TYR A 31 3.46 -15.45 14.33
N ASP A 32 3.72 -14.22 13.90
CA ASP A 32 2.87 -13.54 12.91
C ASP A 32 2.89 -14.30 11.56
N ALA A 33 1.71 -14.58 11.01
CA ALA A 33 1.55 -15.30 9.75
C ALA A 33 1.85 -14.46 8.50
N SER A 34 1.99 -13.14 8.66
CA SER A 34 2.28 -12.20 7.58
C SER A 34 3.78 -11.93 7.43
N TYR A 35 4.56 -12.18 8.48
CA TYR A 35 5.98 -11.81 8.54
C TYR A 35 6.91 -13.04 8.60
N GLY A 36 8.09 -12.91 7.99
CA GLY A 36 9.03 -14.03 7.85
C GLY A 36 10.49 -13.62 7.84
N GLU A 37 11.32 -14.39 8.54
CA GLU A 37 12.76 -14.17 8.62
C GLU A 37 13.44 -14.72 7.35
N THR A 38 13.79 -13.86 6.40
CA THR A 38 14.29 -14.33 5.09
C THR A 38 15.75 -14.81 5.12
N SER A 39 16.52 -14.43 6.15
CA SER A 39 17.90 -14.88 6.33
C SER A 39 18.38 -14.80 7.78
N GLY A 40 19.17 -15.81 8.18
CA GLY A 40 19.60 -16.00 9.55
C GLY A 40 20.88 -16.85 9.67
N TRP A 41 21.50 -16.80 10.85
CA TRP A 41 22.69 -17.60 11.19
C TRP A 41 22.26 -18.83 11.98
N PHE A 42 22.53 -20.01 11.44
CA PHE A 42 22.15 -21.30 12.03
C PHE A 42 23.40 -22.07 12.44
N MET A 43 23.34 -22.78 13.55
CA MET A 43 24.39 -23.72 13.91
C MET A 43 24.18 -25.00 13.11
N ASN A 44 25.20 -25.45 12.35
CA ASN A 44 25.16 -26.77 11.74
C ASN A 44 25.42 -27.87 12.79
N ASP A 45 25.29 -29.14 12.39
CA ASP A 45 25.53 -30.31 13.25
C ASP A 45 26.96 -30.38 13.83
N LYS A 46 27.88 -29.54 13.33
CA LYS A 46 29.27 -29.40 13.80
C LYS A 46 29.47 -28.20 14.74
N GLY A 47 28.42 -27.46 15.06
CA GLY A 47 28.48 -26.27 15.93
C GLY A 47 29.04 -25.01 15.26
N GLU A 48 29.08 -24.96 13.92
CA GLU A 48 29.55 -23.79 13.17
C GLU A 48 28.38 -22.90 12.79
N LYS A 49 28.55 -21.57 12.89
CA LYS A 49 27.56 -20.59 12.42
C LYS A 49 27.57 -20.54 10.88
N VAL A 50 26.52 -21.04 10.26
CA VAL A 50 26.32 -21.03 8.81
C VAL A 50 25.19 -20.07 8.47
N PHE A 51 25.46 -19.13 7.57
CA PHE A 51 24.44 -18.23 7.05
C PHE A 51 23.52 -19.01 6.10
N ARG A 52 22.22 -19.07 6.41
CA ARG A 52 21.21 -19.68 5.54
C ARG A 52 20.17 -18.64 5.16
N ARG A 53 19.56 -18.84 3.99
CA ARG A 53 18.37 -18.11 3.56
C ARG A 53 17.15 -19.02 3.68
N ALA A 54 16.00 -18.40 3.92
CA ALA A 54 14.73 -19.09 3.86
C ALA A 54 14.56 -19.79 2.50
N PRO A 55 13.85 -20.93 2.47
CA PRO A 55 13.14 -21.57 3.58
C PRO A 55 14.07 -22.35 4.53
N PHE A 56 13.82 -22.24 5.83
CA PHE A 56 14.52 -22.97 6.87
C PHE A 56 13.80 -24.30 7.16
N PRO A 57 14.56 -25.40 7.37
CA PRO A 57 13.96 -26.68 7.75
C PRO A 57 13.34 -26.61 9.15
N PRO A 58 12.46 -27.56 9.49
CA PRO A 58 11.92 -27.70 10.83
C PRO A 58 13.00 -27.71 11.93
N ASP A 59 12.84 -26.87 12.95
CA ASP A 59 13.70 -26.81 14.12
C ASP A 59 12.90 -26.47 15.40
N LYS A 60 13.61 -26.14 16.49
CA LYS A 60 12.96 -25.82 17.78
C LYS A 60 12.19 -24.50 17.77
N ASN A 61 12.54 -23.57 16.89
CA ASN A 61 11.87 -22.29 16.75
C ASN A 61 10.71 -22.43 15.76
N HIS A 62 10.97 -23.03 14.60
CA HIS A 62 9.98 -23.28 13.55
C HIS A 62 9.65 -24.77 13.47
N ILE A 63 8.66 -25.22 14.23
CA ILE A 63 8.30 -26.65 14.35
C ILE A 63 8.00 -27.28 12.99
N PHE A 64 7.37 -26.53 12.08
CA PHE A 64 7.07 -26.96 10.71
C PHE A 64 8.00 -26.36 9.65
N GLY A 65 9.07 -25.70 10.08
CA GLY A 65 9.98 -24.95 9.23
C GLY A 65 9.36 -23.65 8.72
N THR A 66 10.06 -22.98 7.81
CA THR A 66 9.59 -21.74 7.19
C THR A 66 9.34 -21.89 5.69
N ASP A 67 8.50 -21.01 5.15
CA ASP A 67 8.24 -20.93 3.71
C ASP A 67 9.33 -20.13 2.96
N ASN A 68 9.18 -19.93 1.65
CA ASN A 68 10.20 -19.26 0.84
C ASN A 68 10.45 -17.78 1.24
N GLY A 69 9.58 -17.17 2.03
CA GLY A 69 9.72 -15.81 2.55
C GLY A 69 10.05 -15.79 4.04
N GLY A 70 10.42 -16.94 4.61
CA GLY A 70 10.86 -17.03 6.00
C GLY A 70 9.72 -17.06 7.02
N ARG A 71 8.47 -17.15 6.59
CA ARG A 71 7.31 -17.18 7.50
C ARG A 71 7.18 -18.55 8.13
N ASP A 72 6.82 -18.60 9.40
CA ASP A 72 6.59 -19.85 10.11
C ASP A 72 5.39 -20.61 9.51
N VAL A 73 5.63 -21.82 8.99
CA VAL A 73 4.60 -22.60 8.29
C VAL A 73 3.43 -22.97 9.22
N LEU A 74 3.70 -23.21 10.51
CA LEU A 74 2.65 -23.54 11.48
C LEU A 74 1.75 -22.33 11.75
N SER A 75 2.33 -21.15 11.96
CA SER A 75 1.60 -19.89 12.11
C SER A 75 0.73 -19.56 10.90
N VAL A 76 1.27 -19.72 9.69
CA VAL A 76 0.51 -19.48 8.44
C VAL A 76 -0.64 -20.48 8.30
N ILE A 77 -0.46 -21.75 8.68
CA ILE A 77 -1.56 -22.73 8.72
C ILE A 77 -2.64 -22.31 9.72
N MET A 78 -2.25 -21.90 10.92
CA MET A 78 -3.18 -21.53 11.99
C MET A 78 -3.99 -20.27 11.63
N ALA A 79 -3.35 -19.21 11.16
CA ALA A 79 -4.02 -17.99 10.73
C ALA A 79 -4.81 -18.19 9.42
N GLY A 80 -4.27 -18.99 8.50
CA GLY A 80 -4.87 -19.20 7.18
C GLY A 80 -6.16 -20.03 7.20
N ALA A 81 -6.43 -20.78 8.28
CA ALA A 81 -7.63 -21.59 8.43
C ALA A 81 -8.90 -20.75 8.24
N LYS A 82 -8.98 -19.60 8.91
CA LYS A 82 -10.14 -18.69 8.84
C LYS A 82 -10.41 -18.23 7.41
N ASN A 83 -9.36 -17.81 6.71
CA ASN A 83 -9.45 -17.25 5.35
C ASN A 83 -9.84 -18.32 4.33
N THR A 84 -9.21 -19.50 4.38
CA THR A 84 -9.53 -20.64 3.52
C THR A 84 -10.99 -21.08 3.70
N PHE A 85 -11.45 -21.22 4.95
CA PHE A 85 -12.81 -21.67 5.24
C PHE A 85 -13.88 -20.62 4.93
N MET A 86 -13.57 -19.33 5.06
CA MET A 86 -14.48 -18.25 4.63
C MET A 86 -14.84 -18.40 3.15
N ILE A 87 -13.85 -18.58 2.27
CA ILE A 87 -14.05 -18.75 0.83
C ILE A 87 -14.87 -20.01 0.55
N VAL A 88 -14.52 -21.11 1.19
CA VAL A 88 -15.19 -22.41 1.05
C VAL A 88 -16.66 -22.33 1.47
N PHE A 89 -16.95 -21.73 2.63
CA PHE A 89 -18.31 -21.64 3.15
C PHE A 89 -19.18 -20.71 2.31
N ILE A 90 -18.67 -19.55 1.89
CA ILE A 90 -19.44 -18.62 1.05
C ILE A 90 -19.72 -19.24 -0.32
N ALA A 91 -18.71 -19.82 -0.97
CA ALA A 91 -18.89 -20.49 -2.26
C ALA A 91 -19.90 -21.64 -2.16
N THR A 92 -19.81 -22.47 -1.11
CA THR A 92 -20.76 -23.55 -0.89
C THR A 92 -22.18 -23.01 -0.66
N PHE A 93 -22.33 -21.99 0.17
CA PHE A 93 -23.62 -21.36 0.44
C PHE A 93 -24.27 -20.81 -0.83
N LEU A 94 -23.50 -20.10 -1.66
CA LEU A 94 -24.00 -19.58 -2.94
C LEU A 94 -24.37 -20.70 -3.93
N ARG A 95 -23.62 -21.82 -3.94
CA ARG A 95 -24.01 -23.01 -4.71
C ARG A 95 -25.39 -23.51 -4.27
N PHE A 96 -25.64 -23.64 -2.97
CA PHE A 96 -26.95 -24.05 -2.45
C PHE A 96 -28.06 -23.04 -2.76
N LEU A 97 -27.75 -21.75 -2.69
CA LEU A 97 -28.69 -20.66 -2.97
C LEU A 97 -29.20 -20.71 -4.42
N ILE A 98 -28.35 -21.08 -5.38
CA ILE A 98 -28.70 -21.24 -6.79
C ILE A 98 -29.28 -22.63 -7.07
N ALA A 99 -28.62 -23.68 -6.58
CA ALA A 99 -28.95 -25.07 -6.90
C ALA A 99 -30.31 -25.49 -6.35
N THR A 100 -30.63 -25.12 -5.11
CA THR A 100 -31.84 -25.59 -4.43
C THR A 100 -33.11 -25.10 -5.15
N PRO A 101 -33.32 -23.80 -5.40
CA PRO A 101 -34.53 -23.34 -6.09
C PRO A 101 -34.68 -23.96 -7.47
N ILE A 102 -33.61 -24.00 -8.26
CA ILE A 102 -33.64 -24.55 -9.63
C ILE A 102 -33.98 -26.05 -9.61
N ALA A 103 -33.42 -26.82 -8.67
CA ALA A 103 -33.72 -28.23 -8.50
C ALA A 103 -35.19 -28.47 -8.10
N PHE A 104 -35.75 -27.66 -7.20
CA PHE A 104 -37.17 -27.71 -6.87
C PHE A 104 -38.04 -27.43 -8.10
N PHE A 105 -37.73 -26.42 -8.92
CA PHE A 105 -38.51 -26.16 -10.13
C PHE A 105 -38.40 -27.28 -11.16
N ALA A 106 -37.20 -27.85 -11.34
CA ALA A 106 -36.95 -28.93 -12.29
C ALA A 106 -37.59 -30.27 -11.89
N ALA A 107 -37.68 -30.57 -10.59
CA ALA A 107 -38.25 -31.83 -10.14
C ALA A 107 -39.77 -31.93 -10.34
N PHE A 108 -40.47 -30.81 -10.47
CA PHE A 108 -41.94 -30.76 -10.67
C PHE A 108 -42.38 -30.56 -12.14
N GLY A 109 -41.44 -30.47 -13.09
CA GLY A 109 -41.73 -30.37 -14.53
C GLY A 109 -40.51 -30.24 -15.44
N GLU A 110 -40.70 -30.46 -16.74
CA GLU A 110 -39.63 -30.51 -17.77
C GLU A 110 -39.25 -29.14 -18.38
N GLY A 111 -39.28 -28.09 -17.56
CA GLY A 111 -39.11 -26.70 -18.01
C GLY A 111 -37.66 -26.25 -18.22
N ILE A 112 -37.47 -24.93 -18.33
CA ILE A 112 -36.15 -24.27 -18.49
C ILE A 112 -35.20 -24.69 -17.37
N SER A 113 -35.67 -24.78 -16.12
CA SER A 113 -34.86 -25.22 -14.97
C SER A 113 -34.24 -26.61 -15.19
N LYS A 114 -34.98 -27.56 -15.76
CA LYS A 114 -34.47 -28.90 -16.07
C LYS A 114 -33.39 -28.82 -17.15
N ARG A 115 -33.62 -28.04 -18.21
CA ARG A 115 -32.63 -27.82 -19.27
C ARG A 115 -31.36 -27.18 -18.75
N LEU A 116 -31.47 -26.17 -17.87
CA LEU A 116 -30.32 -25.52 -17.23
C LEU A 116 -29.50 -26.50 -16.40
N ILE A 117 -30.15 -27.31 -15.56
CA ILE A 117 -29.45 -28.36 -14.79
C ILE A 117 -28.76 -29.34 -15.74
N THR A 118 -29.46 -29.84 -16.76
CA THR A 118 -28.86 -30.77 -17.71
C THR A 118 -27.66 -30.16 -18.42
N ILE A 119 -27.76 -28.94 -18.96
CA ILE A 119 -26.66 -28.27 -19.67
C ILE A 119 -25.48 -28.05 -18.73
N PHE A 120 -25.68 -27.46 -17.56
CA PHE A 120 -24.58 -27.18 -16.64
C PHE A 120 -23.98 -28.49 -16.09
N SER A 121 -24.80 -29.40 -15.58
CA SER A 121 -24.33 -30.69 -15.03
C SER A 121 -23.56 -31.51 -16.09
N SER A 122 -24.08 -31.61 -17.32
CA SER A 122 -23.36 -32.32 -18.40
C SER A 122 -22.08 -31.61 -18.85
N THR A 123 -22.10 -30.28 -18.99
CA THR A 123 -20.94 -29.48 -19.42
C THR A 123 -19.79 -29.59 -18.42
N PHE A 124 -20.08 -29.40 -17.12
CA PHE A 124 -19.09 -29.46 -16.05
C PHE A 124 -18.71 -30.90 -15.65
N SER A 125 -19.46 -31.91 -16.11
CA SER A 125 -19.05 -33.32 -16.02
C SER A 125 -18.15 -33.73 -17.19
N ALA A 126 -18.31 -33.12 -18.37
CA ALA A 126 -17.50 -33.39 -19.56
C ALA A 126 -16.08 -32.82 -19.43
N VAL A 127 -15.93 -31.66 -18.80
CA VAL A 127 -14.64 -31.02 -18.57
C VAL A 127 -14.35 -30.98 -17.06
N PRO A 128 -13.19 -31.48 -16.59
CA PRO A 128 -12.81 -31.40 -15.19
C PRO A 128 -12.97 -29.98 -14.63
N SER A 129 -13.70 -29.84 -13.53
CA SER A 129 -13.97 -28.54 -12.88
C SER A 129 -12.70 -27.76 -12.57
N LEU A 130 -11.62 -28.47 -12.24
CA LEU A 130 -10.28 -27.91 -12.04
C LEU A 130 -9.78 -27.16 -13.29
N LEU A 131 -9.90 -27.75 -14.48
CA LEU A 131 -9.43 -27.14 -15.73
C LEU A 131 -10.18 -25.84 -16.02
N ILE A 132 -11.50 -25.83 -15.85
CA ILE A 132 -12.30 -24.61 -16.06
C ILE A 132 -11.91 -23.52 -15.07
N CYS A 133 -11.75 -23.87 -13.79
CA CYS A 133 -11.31 -22.92 -12.78
C CYS A 133 -9.93 -22.34 -13.12
N ILE A 134 -8.97 -23.17 -13.54
CA ILE A 134 -7.65 -22.70 -13.99
C ILE A 134 -7.79 -21.78 -15.19
N MET A 135 -8.59 -22.15 -16.20
CA MET A 135 -8.77 -21.36 -17.42
C MET A 135 -9.34 -19.98 -17.11
N ILE A 136 -10.35 -19.88 -16.25
CA ILE A 136 -10.97 -18.59 -15.89
C ILE A 136 -10.05 -17.78 -14.98
N LEU A 137 -9.54 -18.38 -13.90
CA LEU A 137 -8.76 -17.66 -12.88
C LEU A 137 -7.35 -17.29 -13.35
N LYS A 138 -6.84 -17.88 -14.44
CA LYS A 138 -5.58 -17.47 -15.07
C LYS A 138 -5.71 -16.40 -16.14
N ILE A 139 -6.92 -15.98 -16.52
CA ILE A 139 -7.12 -14.84 -17.42
C ILE A 139 -6.46 -13.61 -16.78
N ASP A 140 -5.63 -12.86 -17.52
CA ASP A 140 -4.83 -11.78 -16.94
C ASP A 140 -5.67 -10.71 -16.23
N ALA A 141 -6.89 -10.44 -16.72
CA ALA A 141 -7.84 -9.54 -16.05
C ALA A 141 -8.34 -10.04 -14.68
N ILE A 142 -8.30 -11.35 -14.41
CA ILE A 142 -8.73 -11.97 -13.14
C ILE A 142 -7.53 -12.30 -12.26
N LYS A 143 -6.46 -12.81 -12.86
CA LYS A 143 -5.22 -13.24 -12.20
C LYS A 143 -4.52 -12.09 -11.47
N ASN A 144 -4.63 -10.87 -11.98
CA ASN A 144 -3.97 -9.69 -11.43
C ASN A 144 -4.91 -8.83 -10.57
N LEU A 145 -6.08 -9.37 -10.20
CA LEU A 145 -6.99 -8.70 -9.28
C LEU A 145 -6.33 -8.53 -7.90
N GLU A 146 -6.61 -7.39 -7.28
CA GLU A 146 -6.30 -7.14 -5.87
C GLU A 146 -7.00 -8.16 -4.97
N LEU A 147 -6.61 -8.21 -3.70
CA LEU A 147 -7.02 -9.27 -2.77
C LEU A 147 -8.54 -9.46 -2.68
N ILE A 148 -9.30 -8.39 -2.43
CA ILE A 148 -10.75 -8.47 -2.25
C ILE A 148 -11.45 -8.88 -3.56
N PRO A 149 -11.20 -8.22 -4.72
CA PRO A 149 -11.76 -8.66 -5.99
C PRO A 149 -11.36 -10.10 -6.37
N SER A 150 -10.14 -10.54 -6.02
CA SER A 150 -9.67 -11.91 -6.24
C SER A 150 -10.48 -12.93 -5.41
N ILE A 151 -10.71 -12.66 -4.12
CA ILE A 151 -11.58 -13.48 -3.26
C ILE A 151 -12.97 -13.63 -3.91
N ILE A 152 -13.56 -12.52 -4.34
CA ILE A 152 -14.89 -12.50 -4.98
C ILE A 152 -14.86 -13.34 -6.27
N ALA A 153 -13.82 -13.20 -7.10
CA ALA A 153 -13.68 -13.96 -8.33
C ALA A 153 -13.62 -15.48 -8.06
N PHE A 154 -12.83 -15.94 -7.08
CA PHE A 154 -12.78 -17.35 -6.69
C PHE A 154 -14.15 -17.87 -6.22
N ILE A 155 -14.85 -17.11 -5.38
CA ILE A 155 -16.20 -17.46 -4.90
C ILE A 155 -17.18 -17.60 -6.07
N ILE A 156 -17.19 -16.64 -7.00
CA ILE A 156 -18.06 -16.66 -8.18
C ILE A 156 -17.74 -17.85 -9.08
N VAL A 157 -16.47 -18.07 -9.40
CA VAL A 157 -16.04 -19.18 -10.27
C VAL A 157 -16.40 -20.52 -9.63
N PHE A 158 -16.12 -20.72 -8.34
CA PHE A 158 -16.50 -21.93 -7.64
C PHE A 158 -18.01 -22.12 -7.65
N THR A 159 -18.78 -21.06 -7.44
CA THR A 159 -20.24 -21.11 -7.48
C THR A 159 -20.75 -21.57 -8.84
N ILE A 160 -20.33 -20.91 -9.92
CA ILE A 160 -20.76 -21.18 -11.31
C ILE A 160 -20.39 -22.61 -11.74
N VAL A 161 -19.21 -23.08 -11.39
CA VAL A 161 -18.71 -24.40 -11.82
C VAL A 161 -19.42 -25.54 -11.09
N GLY A 162 -19.82 -25.36 -9.82
CA GLY A 162 -20.34 -26.46 -9.01
C GLY A 162 -21.86 -26.54 -8.88
N TRP A 163 -22.59 -25.43 -9.06
CA TRP A 163 -24.04 -25.39 -8.74
C TRP A 163 -24.86 -26.39 -9.56
N GLY A 164 -24.53 -26.62 -10.84
CA GLY A 164 -25.30 -27.49 -11.73
C GLY A 164 -25.29 -28.96 -11.29
N ARG A 165 -24.13 -29.46 -10.85
CA ARG A 165 -23.98 -30.82 -10.33
C ARG A 165 -24.75 -30.98 -9.02
N LEU A 166 -24.61 -30.03 -8.10
CA LEU A 166 -25.36 -30.02 -6.83
C LEU A 166 -26.87 -29.98 -7.09
N ALA A 167 -27.33 -29.16 -8.05
CA ALA A 167 -28.73 -29.05 -8.43
C ALA A 167 -29.27 -30.39 -8.97
N SER A 168 -28.48 -31.09 -9.80
CA SER A 168 -28.82 -32.44 -10.28
C SER A 168 -29.00 -33.43 -9.12
N THR A 169 -28.06 -33.46 -8.17
CA THR A 169 -28.13 -34.35 -7.01
C THR A 169 -29.33 -34.04 -6.10
N ILE A 170 -29.64 -32.76 -5.91
CA ILE A 170 -30.83 -32.33 -5.17
C ILE A 170 -32.10 -32.75 -5.94
N GLU A 171 -32.15 -32.53 -7.26
CA GLU A 171 -33.29 -32.88 -8.10
C GLU A 171 -33.60 -34.37 -8.03
N ASP A 172 -32.59 -35.22 -8.16
CA ASP A 172 -32.75 -36.68 -8.06
C ASP A 172 -33.33 -37.08 -6.70
N LYS A 173 -32.82 -36.46 -5.62
CA LYS A 173 -33.35 -36.70 -4.28
C LYS A 173 -34.79 -36.21 -4.10
N ILE A 174 -35.16 -35.09 -4.71
CA ILE A 174 -36.55 -34.63 -4.71
C ILE A 174 -37.43 -35.64 -5.44
N LYS A 175 -37.02 -36.16 -6.60
CA LYS A 175 -37.79 -37.17 -7.34
C LYS A 175 -37.97 -38.46 -6.54
N ASP A 176 -36.93 -38.92 -5.85
CA ASP A 176 -37.02 -40.08 -4.95
C ASP A 176 -38.10 -39.88 -3.87
N ILE A 177 -38.23 -38.66 -3.34
CA ILE A 177 -39.26 -38.30 -2.36
C ILE A 177 -40.64 -38.23 -3.04
N LEU A 178 -40.74 -37.63 -4.22
CA LEU A 178 -42.00 -37.52 -4.97
C LEU A 178 -42.59 -38.89 -5.35
N ASN A 179 -41.75 -39.90 -5.51
CA ASN A 179 -42.17 -41.28 -5.81
C ASN A 179 -42.64 -42.08 -4.58
N GLN A 180 -42.64 -41.50 -3.37
CA GLN A 180 -43.08 -42.18 -2.14
C GLN A 180 -44.61 -42.21 -2.00
N ASP A 181 -45.16 -43.28 -1.41
CA ASP A 181 -46.61 -43.49 -1.25
C ASP A 181 -47.31 -42.35 -0.50
N PHE A 182 -46.67 -41.74 0.49
CA PHE A 182 -47.26 -40.63 1.24
C PHE A 182 -47.43 -39.36 0.40
N ILE A 183 -46.64 -39.19 -0.67
CA ILE A 183 -46.83 -38.12 -1.64
C ILE A 183 -48.01 -38.43 -2.54
N GLN A 184 -48.17 -39.68 -2.98
CA GLN A 184 -49.35 -40.11 -3.74
C GLN A 184 -50.64 -39.89 -2.95
N GLY A 185 -50.64 -40.20 -1.65
CA GLY A 185 -51.75 -39.89 -0.75
C GLY A 185 -52.01 -38.38 -0.63
N ALA A 186 -50.97 -37.56 -0.57
CA ALA A 186 -51.12 -36.10 -0.53
C ALA A 186 -51.68 -35.51 -1.85
N ILE A 187 -51.30 -36.08 -2.99
CA ILE A 187 -51.85 -35.73 -4.31
C ILE A 187 -53.32 -36.14 -4.39
N ALA A 188 -53.67 -37.36 -3.97
CA ALA A 188 -55.06 -37.84 -3.92
C ALA A 188 -55.94 -36.99 -3.00
N ALA A 189 -55.37 -36.42 -1.93
CA ALA A 189 -56.02 -35.46 -1.05
C ALA A 189 -56.16 -34.03 -1.64
N GLY A 190 -55.75 -33.81 -2.90
CA GLY A 190 -55.91 -32.54 -3.60
C GLY A 190 -54.87 -31.47 -3.26
N LYS A 191 -53.73 -31.81 -2.66
CA LYS A 191 -52.68 -30.82 -2.39
C LYS A 191 -52.07 -30.27 -3.69
N SER A 192 -51.90 -28.95 -3.76
CA SER A 192 -51.21 -28.30 -4.88
C SER A 192 -49.72 -28.67 -4.91
N LYS A 193 -49.08 -28.57 -6.09
CA LYS A 193 -47.63 -28.80 -6.23
C LYS A 193 -46.79 -27.95 -5.27
N PHE A 194 -47.19 -26.69 -5.07
CA PHE A 194 -46.52 -25.79 -4.14
C PHE A 194 -46.67 -26.24 -2.68
N ALA A 195 -47.86 -26.71 -2.28
CA ALA A 195 -48.08 -27.27 -0.95
C ALA A 195 -47.25 -28.55 -0.74
N ILE A 196 -47.16 -29.43 -1.75
CA ILE A 196 -46.33 -30.63 -1.71
C ILE A 196 -44.84 -30.26 -1.58
N ALA A 197 -44.35 -29.30 -2.38
CA ALA A 197 -42.96 -28.85 -2.34
C ALA A 197 -42.57 -28.29 -0.96
N THR A 198 -43.40 -27.41 -0.40
CA THR A 198 -43.08 -26.68 0.83
C THR A 198 -43.37 -27.48 2.10
N GLN A 199 -44.45 -28.27 2.15
CA GLN A 199 -44.86 -28.97 3.38
C GLN A 199 -44.35 -30.40 3.46
N ASN A 200 -44.16 -31.06 2.31
CA ASN A 200 -43.76 -32.45 2.27
C ASN A 200 -42.27 -32.56 1.86
N VAL A 201 -41.92 -32.16 0.64
CA VAL A 201 -40.57 -32.36 0.09
C VAL A 201 -39.50 -31.62 0.89
N SER A 202 -39.70 -30.33 1.22
CA SER A 202 -38.69 -29.53 1.92
C SER A 202 -38.28 -30.11 3.28
N VAL A 203 -39.24 -30.70 4.00
CA VAL A 203 -39.02 -31.33 5.31
C VAL A 203 -38.24 -32.62 5.15
N HIS A 204 -38.60 -33.44 4.15
CA HIS A 204 -37.96 -34.74 3.93
C HIS A 204 -36.57 -34.65 3.29
N ILE A 205 -36.29 -33.59 2.52
CA ILE A 205 -34.97 -33.40 1.90
C ILE A 205 -33.97 -32.73 2.82
N MET A 206 -34.42 -31.97 3.83
CA MET A 206 -33.53 -31.20 4.71
C MET A 206 -32.39 -32.02 5.35
N PRO A 207 -32.62 -33.25 5.86
CA PRO A 207 -31.52 -34.04 6.38
C PRO A 207 -30.48 -34.43 5.32
N SER A 208 -30.90 -34.63 4.07
CA SER A 208 -29.98 -34.87 2.94
C SER A 208 -29.20 -33.60 2.57
N MET A 209 -29.82 -32.42 2.68
CA MET A 209 -29.15 -31.14 2.43
C MET A 209 -27.97 -30.90 3.37
N ILE A 210 -28.10 -31.29 4.66
CA ILE A 210 -26.99 -31.18 5.63
C ILE A 210 -25.81 -32.08 5.22
N ILE A 211 -26.10 -33.29 4.73
CA ILE A 211 -25.04 -34.18 4.24
C ILE A 211 -24.38 -33.58 3.01
N TYR A 212 -25.16 -33.12 2.05
CA TYR A 212 -24.66 -32.48 0.84
C TYR A 212 -23.83 -31.24 1.17
N LEU A 213 -24.16 -30.48 2.22
CA LEU A 213 -23.38 -29.35 2.68
C LEU A 213 -21.95 -29.75 3.05
N PHE A 214 -21.79 -30.79 3.88
CA PHE A 214 -20.46 -31.26 4.30
C PHE A 214 -19.65 -31.85 3.15
N LEU A 215 -20.30 -32.62 2.27
CA LEU A 215 -19.64 -33.16 1.06
C LEU A 215 -19.21 -32.03 0.12
N GLU A 216 -20.03 -30.99 -0.02
CA GLU A 216 -19.73 -29.86 -0.91
C GLU A 216 -18.61 -28.98 -0.35
N ILE A 217 -18.55 -28.77 0.97
CA ILE A 217 -17.40 -28.14 1.66
C ILE A 217 -16.11 -28.90 1.34
N ALA A 218 -16.12 -30.23 1.47
CA ALA A 218 -14.97 -31.06 1.16
C ALA A 218 -14.54 -30.95 -0.32
N LEU A 219 -15.52 -30.86 -1.24
CA LEU A 219 -15.28 -30.70 -2.67
C LEU A 219 -14.69 -29.33 -3.03
N VAL A 220 -15.16 -28.25 -2.41
CA VAL A 220 -14.59 -26.90 -2.61
C VAL A 220 -13.18 -26.81 -2.03
N LEU A 221 -12.93 -27.37 -0.84
CA LEU A 221 -11.59 -27.47 -0.26
C LEU A 221 -10.62 -28.22 -1.18
N LEU A 222 -11.05 -29.35 -1.73
CA LEU A 222 -10.24 -30.13 -2.66
C LEU A 222 -9.89 -29.31 -3.91
N LEU A 223 -10.87 -28.60 -4.48
CA LEU A 223 -10.67 -27.75 -5.65
C LEU A 223 -9.68 -26.61 -5.35
N LEU A 224 -9.81 -25.97 -4.18
CA LEU A 224 -8.91 -24.90 -3.75
C LEU A 224 -7.48 -25.40 -3.56
N ALA A 225 -7.30 -26.57 -2.94
CA ALA A 225 -5.99 -27.21 -2.78
C ALA A 225 -5.35 -27.55 -4.14
N GLN A 226 -6.14 -28.13 -5.06
CA GLN A 226 -5.68 -28.43 -6.41
C GLN A 226 -5.23 -27.16 -7.15
N LEU A 227 -6.03 -26.09 -7.10
CA LEU A 227 -5.69 -24.82 -7.73
C LEU A 227 -4.39 -24.23 -7.17
N GLY A 228 -4.22 -24.29 -5.84
CA GLY A 228 -2.98 -23.90 -5.17
C GLY A 228 -1.76 -24.57 -5.79
N ILE A 229 -1.80 -25.90 -5.98
CA ILE A 229 -0.71 -26.68 -6.61
C ILE A 229 -0.40 -26.19 -8.04
N PHE A 230 -1.41 -25.70 -8.79
CA PHE A 230 -1.26 -25.16 -10.15
C PHE A 230 -0.92 -23.66 -10.20
N GLU A 231 -0.46 -23.09 -9.08
CA GLU A 231 -0.11 -21.67 -8.93
C GLU A 231 -1.29 -20.73 -9.21
N VAL A 232 -2.50 -21.19 -8.86
CA VAL A 232 -3.75 -20.43 -8.90
C VAL A 232 -4.25 -20.32 -7.46
N PHE A 233 -4.06 -19.17 -6.86
CA PHE A 233 -4.43 -18.91 -5.47
C PHE A 233 -5.05 -17.52 -5.34
N VAL A 234 -5.69 -17.30 -4.20
CA VAL A 234 -6.45 -16.10 -3.88
C VAL A 234 -5.49 -14.98 -3.47
N GLY A 235 -5.68 -13.77 -3.98
CA GLY A 235 -4.81 -12.63 -3.70
C GLY A 235 -3.94 -12.19 -4.87
N ASN A 236 -3.14 -11.15 -4.64
CA ASN A 236 -2.24 -10.60 -5.65
C ASN A 236 -1.04 -11.52 -5.89
N LYS A 237 -0.55 -11.55 -7.14
CA LYS A 237 0.73 -12.16 -7.49
C LYS A 237 1.82 -11.11 -7.30
N GLN A 238 2.44 -11.04 -6.12
CA GLN A 238 3.68 -10.28 -6.00
C GLN A 238 4.83 -11.14 -6.54
N VAL A 239 5.29 -10.81 -7.75
CA VAL A 239 6.37 -11.51 -8.44
C VAL A 239 7.69 -10.94 -7.99
N PHE A 240 8.35 -11.59 -7.03
CA PHE A 240 9.73 -11.24 -6.71
C PHE A 240 10.65 -11.80 -7.78
N VAL A 241 11.43 -10.95 -8.45
CA VAL A 241 12.51 -11.40 -9.33
C VAL A 241 13.74 -11.61 -8.43
N VAL A 242 14.21 -12.84 -8.24
CA VAL A 242 15.49 -13.10 -7.56
C VAL A 242 16.59 -13.20 -8.62
N LYS A 243 17.45 -12.18 -8.80
CA LYS A 243 18.67 -12.32 -9.61
C LYS A 243 19.79 -12.91 -8.75
N THR A 244 20.22 -14.10 -9.13
CA THR A 244 21.52 -14.64 -8.69
C THR A 244 22.49 -14.57 -9.86
N VAL A 245 23.79 -14.48 -9.59
CA VAL A 245 24.85 -14.53 -10.60
C VAL A 245 24.62 -15.75 -11.51
N GLY A 246 24.15 -15.50 -12.74
CA GLY A 246 23.86 -16.51 -13.76
C GLY A 246 22.44 -17.09 -13.81
N SER A 247 21.48 -16.71 -12.96
CA SER A 247 20.08 -17.18 -13.06
C SER A 247 19.06 -16.24 -12.42
N ILE A 248 17.97 -15.99 -13.15
CA ILE A 248 16.81 -15.20 -12.71
C ILE A 248 15.73 -16.16 -12.23
N SER A 249 15.40 -16.15 -10.93
CA SER A 249 14.30 -16.94 -10.37
C SER A 249 13.16 -16.02 -9.92
N ARG A 250 12.06 -16.03 -10.66
CA ARG A 250 10.82 -15.34 -10.26
C ARG A 250 10.08 -16.16 -9.19
N SER A 251 9.87 -15.66 -7.97
CA SER A 251 9.01 -16.28 -6.95
C SER A 251 7.77 -15.42 -6.72
N ASN A 252 6.60 -16.03 -6.91
CA ASN A 252 5.33 -15.42 -6.53
C ASN A 252 5.16 -15.57 -5.03
N PHE A 253 4.92 -14.47 -4.31
CA PHE A 253 4.65 -14.47 -2.88
C PHE A 253 3.29 -13.84 -2.57
N ASN A 254 2.61 -14.33 -1.53
CA ASN A 254 1.32 -13.83 -1.08
C ASN A 254 1.36 -13.64 0.43
N TYR A 255 1.22 -12.39 0.89
CA TYR A 255 1.21 -12.03 2.31
C TYR A 255 -0.11 -12.41 3.00
N PHE A 256 -1.18 -12.63 2.25
CA PHE A 256 -2.45 -13.09 2.79
C PHE A 256 -2.34 -14.57 3.22
N PRO A 257 -2.47 -14.89 4.52
CA PRO A 257 -2.37 -16.27 4.99
C PRO A 257 -3.60 -17.06 4.53
N GLU A 258 -3.40 -17.97 3.58
CA GLU A 258 -4.44 -18.82 3.00
C GLU A 258 -3.78 -20.13 2.54
N TRP A 259 -4.38 -21.27 2.88
CA TRP A 259 -3.75 -22.59 2.67
C TRP A 259 -3.48 -22.91 1.19
N GLY A 260 -4.37 -22.54 0.28
CA GLY A 260 -4.19 -22.72 -1.17
C GLY A 260 -2.98 -21.93 -1.70
N ALA A 261 -2.78 -20.71 -1.22
CA ALA A 261 -1.59 -19.91 -1.53
C ALA A 261 -0.28 -20.57 -1.07
N MET A 262 -0.28 -21.25 0.08
CA MET A 262 0.91 -22.00 0.55
C MET A 262 1.32 -23.10 -0.44
N LEU A 263 0.34 -23.75 -1.07
CA LEU A 263 0.56 -24.80 -2.05
C LEU A 263 1.09 -24.30 -3.41
N ALA A 264 1.07 -22.99 -3.67
CA ALA A 264 1.63 -22.41 -4.90
C ALA A 264 3.13 -22.68 -5.08
N SER A 265 3.85 -22.89 -3.98
CA SER A 265 5.28 -23.18 -3.99
C SER A 265 5.61 -24.65 -4.29
N THR A 266 4.61 -25.54 -4.37
CA THR A 266 4.79 -27.00 -4.35
C THR A 266 5.77 -27.52 -5.39
N LYS A 267 5.69 -27.04 -6.64
CA LYS A 267 6.59 -27.48 -7.71
C LYS A 267 8.06 -27.23 -7.37
N ARG A 268 8.37 -26.10 -6.72
CA ARG A 268 9.73 -25.71 -6.33
C ARG A 268 10.17 -26.40 -5.03
N SER A 269 9.26 -26.51 -4.08
CA SER A 269 9.52 -27.14 -2.78
C SER A 269 9.92 -28.61 -2.92
N VAL A 270 9.26 -29.35 -3.83
CA VAL A 270 9.57 -30.76 -4.10
C VAL A 270 10.92 -30.93 -4.80
N THR A 271 11.26 -30.08 -5.77
CA THR A 271 12.54 -30.19 -6.49
C THR A 271 13.73 -29.67 -5.68
N GLY A 272 13.49 -28.77 -4.71
CA GLY A 272 14.52 -28.13 -3.88
C GLY A 272 14.82 -28.83 -2.55
N ASN A 273 14.27 -30.02 -2.28
CA ASN A 273 14.36 -30.71 -1.00
C ASN A 273 13.78 -29.91 0.20
N MET A 274 12.75 -29.09 -0.06
CA MET A 274 12.08 -28.23 0.91
C MET A 274 10.65 -28.72 1.16
N PHE A 275 10.50 -30.03 1.41
CA PHE A 275 9.20 -30.71 1.36
C PHE A 275 8.19 -30.19 2.39
N TRP A 276 8.64 -29.66 3.53
CA TRP A 276 7.79 -29.19 4.64
C TRP A 276 6.83 -28.08 4.21
N ILE A 277 7.26 -27.20 3.30
CA ILE A 277 6.47 -26.07 2.80
C ILE A 277 5.16 -26.52 2.16
N SER A 278 5.16 -27.70 1.54
CA SER A 278 3.98 -28.25 0.86
C SER A 278 3.35 -29.38 1.65
N ALA A 279 4.14 -30.20 2.34
CA ALA A 279 3.64 -31.37 3.07
C ALA A 279 2.66 -30.99 4.18
N PHE A 280 2.97 -29.97 4.99
CA PHE A 280 2.12 -29.59 6.11
C PHE A 280 0.79 -28.94 5.67
N PRO A 281 0.77 -27.95 4.75
CA PRO A 281 -0.50 -27.44 4.24
C PRO A 281 -1.34 -28.51 3.55
N LEU A 282 -0.70 -29.42 2.78
CA LEU A 282 -1.39 -30.53 2.13
C LEU A 282 -2.00 -31.50 3.15
N LEU A 283 -1.31 -31.75 4.27
CA LEU A 283 -1.79 -32.58 5.36
C LEU A 283 -3.02 -31.96 6.02
N VAL A 284 -3.00 -30.66 6.31
CA VAL A 284 -4.15 -29.99 6.94
C VAL A 284 -5.35 -29.92 5.98
N PHE A 285 -5.13 -29.68 4.68
CA PHE A 285 -6.18 -29.84 3.67
C PHE A 285 -6.75 -31.27 3.66
N SER A 286 -5.88 -32.28 3.62
CA SER A 286 -6.28 -33.69 3.55
C SER A 286 -7.09 -34.11 4.76
N VAL A 287 -6.62 -33.78 5.96
CA VAL A 287 -7.33 -34.04 7.22
C VAL A 287 -8.69 -33.36 7.21
N SER A 288 -8.76 -32.08 6.80
CA SER A 288 -10.02 -31.34 6.72
C SER A 288 -11.00 -31.98 5.73
N ILE A 289 -10.56 -32.28 4.51
CA ILE A 289 -11.37 -32.92 3.46
C ILE A 289 -11.89 -34.28 3.94
N ILE A 290 -11.03 -35.10 4.54
CA ILE A 290 -11.42 -36.40 5.13
C ILE A 290 -12.43 -36.20 6.26
N GLY A 291 -12.20 -35.22 7.15
CA GLY A 291 -13.11 -34.92 8.26
C GLY A 291 -14.51 -34.57 7.79
N PHE A 292 -14.62 -33.67 6.81
CA PHE A 292 -15.91 -33.27 6.23
C PHE A 292 -16.59 -34.41 5.46
N ASN A 293 -15.84 -35.21 4.70
CA ASN A 293 -16.40 -36.40 4.01
C ASN A 293 -16.89 -37.46 5.00
N LEU A 294 -16.08 -37.81 6.01
CA LEU A 294 -16.46 -38.77 7.05
C LEU A 294 -17.65 -38.29 7.87
N LEU A 295 -17.75 -36.99 8.14
CA LEU A 295 -18.91 -36.41 8.81
C LEU A 295 -20.16 -36.55 7.94
N GLY A 296 -20.08 -36.20 6.65
CA GLY A 296 -21.17 -36.36 5.69
C GLY A 296 -21.64 -37.82 5.55
N GLU A 297 -20.70 -38.75 5.32
CA GLU A 297 -20.99 -40.18 5.21
C GLU A 297 -21.52 -40.77 6.53
N GLY A 298 -20.93 -40.36 7.65
CA GLY A 298 -21.38 -40.73 8.99
C GLY A 298 -22.83 -40.32 9.23
N LEU A 299 -23.19 -39.08 8.87
CA LEU A 299 -24.57 -38.60 8.93
C LEU A 299 -25.48 -39.36 7.95
N ASN A 300 -25.00 -39.72 6.76
CA ASN A 300 -25.75 -40.55 5.81
C ASN A 300 -26.06 -41.94 6.39
N PHE A 301 -25.10 -42.58 7.06
CA PHE A 301 -25.34 -43.83 7.78
C PHE A 301 -26.38 -43.67 8.89
N GLU A 302 -26.39 -42.55 9.62
CA GLU A 302 -27.44 -42.28 10.60
C GLU A 302 -28.81 -42.06 9.95
N LEU A 303 -28.90 -41.39 8.80
CA LEU A 303 -30.16 -41.19 8.10
C LEU A 303 -30.80 -42.50 7.64
N ASN A 304 -29.99 -43.44 7.16
CA ASN A 304 -30.48 -44.72 6.65
C ASN A 304 -30.90 -45.70 7.77
N LYS A 305 -30.74 -45.35 9.05
CA LYS A 305 -31.22 -46.18 10.17
C LYS A 305 -32.73 -46.06 10.33
N ARG A 306 -33.41 -47.22 10.46
CA ARG A 306 -34.87 -47.32 10.69
C ARG A 306 -35.40 -46.50 11.88
N ASN A 307 -34.59 -46.34 12.94
CA ASN A 307 -34.94 -45.56 14.15
C ASN A 307 -34.04 -44.32 14.31
N SER A 308 -33.68 -43.65 13.22
CA SER A 308 -32.80 -42.48 13.27
C SER A 308 -33.41 -41.34 14.08
N ARG A 309 -32.80 -41.01 15.23
CA ARG A 309 -33.14 -39.80 16.00
C ARG A 309 -32.67 -38.53 15.28
N PHE A 310 -31.67 -38.64 14.40
CA PHE A 310 -31.11 -37.52 13.65
C PHE A 310 -32.18 -36.83 12.79
N ILE A 311 -33.03 -37.60 12.10
CA ILE A 311 -34.16 -37.06 11.32
C ILE A 311 -35.07 -36.20 12.21
N SER A 312 -35.40 -36.69 13.41
CA SER A 312 -36.25 -35.96 14.35
C SER A 312 -35.60 -34.66 14.83
N TYR A 313 -34.30 -34.69 15.15
CA TYR A 313 -33.58 -33.49 15.57
C TYR A 313 -33.47 -32.44 14.44
N VAL A 314 -33.13 -32.86 13.22
CA VAL A 314 -33.04 -31.97 12.06
C VAL A 314 -34.39 -31.33 11.76
N ASN A 315 -35.47 -32.13 11.73
CA ASN A 315 -36.80 -31.60 11.46
C ASN A 315 -37.27 -30.63 12.55
N LYS A 316 -36.95 -30.91 13.82
CA LYS A 316 -37.25 -30.01 14.94
C LYS A 316 -36.46 -28.70 14.85
N PHE A 317 -35.18 -28.77 14.48
CA PHE A 317 -34.33 -27.61 14.27
C PHE A 317 -34.83 -26.75 13.10
N TRP A 318 -35.18 -27.37 11.97
CA TRP A 318 -35.70 -26.66 10.80
C TRP A 318 -37.06 -26.01 11.07
N PHE A 319 -37.95 -26.72 11.78
CA PHE A 319 -39.21 -26.13 12.26
C PHE A 319 -38.96 -24.92 13.17
N HIS A 320 -37.87 -24.92 13.94
CA HIS A 320 -37.51 -23.79 14.78
C HIS A 320 -37.04 -22.57 13.97
N LEU A 321 -36.33 -22.78 12.86
CA LEU A 321 -35.83 -21.70 11.99
C LEU A 321 -36.80 -21.28 10.88
N SER A 322 -37.91 -22.00 10.67
CA SER A 322 -38.83 -21.72 9.57
C SER A 322 -39.53 -20.36 9.68
N PRO A 323 -39.36 -19.45 8.68
CA PRO A 323 -40.01 -18.13 8.69
C PRO A 323 -41.53 -18.21 8.72
N LEU A 324 -42.12 -19.18 8.01
CA LEU A 324 -43.59 -19.36 7.96
C LEU A 324 -44.15 -19.73 9.33
N THR A 325 -43.47 -20.60 10.07
CA THR A 325 -43.89 -20.93 11.45
C THR A 325 -43.65 -19.78 12.40
N TYR A 326 -42.56 -19.02 12.24
CA TYR A 326 -42.31 -17.82 13.04
C TYR A 326 -43.38 -16.75 12.81
N ILE A 327 -43.79 -16.50 11.56
CA ILE A 327 -44.90 -15.59 11.22
C ILE A 327 -46.23 -16.09 11.82
N SER A 328 -46.52 -17.39 11.69
CA SER A 328 -47.72 -17.99 12.29
C SER A 328 -47.75 -17.87 13.82
N GLU A 329 -46.61 -18.09 14.48
CA GLU A 329 -46.47 -17.94 15.93
C GLU A 329 -46.50 -16.47 16.39
N LEU A 330 -46.01 -15.54 15.56
CA LEU A 330 -46.15 -14.09 15.76
C LEU A 330 -47.62 -13.65 15.70
N MET A 331 -48.39 -14.16 14.74
CA MET A 331 -49.84 -13.88 14.67
C MET A 331 -50.60 -14.39 15.91
N HIS A 332 -50.09 -15.43 16.58
CA HIS A 332 -50.65 -15.99 17.82
C HIS A 332 -49.76 -15.71 19.04
N PHE A 333 -49.16 -14.51 19.09
CA PHE A 333 -48.14 -14.16 20.09
C PHE A 333 -48.57 -14.43 21.54
N LYS A 334 -49.82 -14.13 21.91
CA LYS A 334 -50.32 -14.33 23.29
C LYS A 334 -50.20 -15.78 23.75
N GLU A 335 -50.43 -16.74 22.87
CA GLU A 335 -50.39 -18.18 23.17
C GLU A 335 -49.00 -18.78 22.95
N LYS A 336 -48.21 -18.22 22.01
CA LYS A 336 -46.91 -18.76 21.58
C LYS A 336 -45.71 -17.89 21.98
N ARG A 337 -45.85 -16.98 22.94
CA ARG A 337 -44.82 -15.99 23.34
C ARG A 337 -43.42 -16.57 23.53
N LYS A 338 -43.32 -17.75 24.17
CA LYS A 338 -42.04 -18.41 24.46
C LYS A 338 -41.34 -18.85 23.18
N ASN A 339 -42.08 -19.37 22.21
CA ASN A 339 -41.52 -19.81 20.93
C ASN A 339 -41.03 -18.61 20.13
N VAL A 340 -41.82 -17.53 20.09
CA VAL A 340 -41.43 -16.30 19.38
C VAL A 340 -40.14 -15.74 19.96
N ILE A 341 -40.05 -15.54 21.28
CA ILE A 341 -38.84 -14.99 21.92
C ILE A 341 -37.60 -15.84 21.61
N VAL A 342 -37.69 -17.16 21.77
CA VAL A 342 -36.54 -18.07 21.52
C VAL A 342 -36.11 -18.02 20.06
N LYS A 343 -37.06 -18.00 19.11
CA LYS A 343 -36.78 -17.88 17.68
C LYS A 343 -36.15 -16.53 17.33
N THR A 344 -36.68 -15.43 17.86
CA THR A 344 -36.12 -14.09 17.67
C THR A 344 -34.67 -14.05 18.18
N LEU A 345 -34.41 -14.55 19.38
CA LEU A 345 -33.07 -14.59 19.97
C LEU A 345 -32.10 -15.43 19.12
N THR A 346 -32.57 -16.59 18.65
CA THR A 346 -31.78 -17.48 17.77
C THR A 346 -31.43 -16.79 16.45
N ILE A 347 -32.39 -16.10 15.81
CA ILE A 347 -32.16 -15.35 14.58
C ILE A 347 -31.16 -14.21 14.83
N VAL A 348 -31.32 -13.45 15.93
CA VAL A 348 -30.40 -12.35 16.28
C VAL A 348 -28.99 -12.87 16.48
N VAL A 349 -28.80 -14.00 17.18
CA VAL A 349 -27.47 -14.61 17.36
C VAL A 349 -26.87 -15.07 16.04
N ILE A 350 -27.65 -15.72 15.17
CA ILE A 350 -27.18 -16.13 13.83
C ILE A 350 -26.80 -14.91 12.99
N VAL A 351 -27.63 -13.88 12.98
CA VAL A 351 -27.36 -12.62 12.27
C VAL A 351 -26.11 -11.96 12.83
N LEU A 352 -25.95 -11.84 14.15
CA LEU A 352 -24.73 -11.29 14.75
C LEU A 352 -23.49 -12.12 14.39
N LEU A 353 -23.57 -13.45 14.44
CA LEU A 353 -22.46 -14.34 14.08
C LEU A 353 -22.06 -14.26 12.60
N ILE A 354 -22.98 -13.91 11.70
CA ILE A 354 -22.70 -13.76 10.26
C ILE A 354 -22.31 -12.32 9.93
N VAL A 355 -23.08 -11.36 10.44
CA VAL A 355 -23.00 -9.95 10.08
C VAL A 355 -21.87 -9.25 10.82
N VAL A 356 -21.56 -9.58 12.09
CA VAL A 356 -20.44 -8.93 12.81
C VAL A 356 -19.08 -9.26 12.17
N PRO A 357 -18.76 -10.51 11.79
CA PRO A 357 -17.52 -10.78 11.07
C PRO A 357 -17.45 -10.13 9.68
N VAL A 358 -18.58 -10.09 8.96
CA VAL A 358 -18.68 -9.43 7.64
C VAL A 358 -18.56 -7.91 7.78
N LEU A 359 -19.19 -7.31 8.80
CA LEU A 359 -19.07 -5.89 9.12
C LEU A 359 -17.66 -5.57 9.60
N ASN A 360 -17.02 -6.40 10.42
CA ASN A 360 -15.61 -6.20 10.78
C ASN A 360 -14.70 -6.30 9.56
N ALA A 361 -14.96 -7.23 8.63
CA ALA A 361 -14.22 -7.32 7.38
C ALA A 361 -14.45 -6.11 6.45
N LEU A 362 -15.64 -5.48 6.50
CA LEU A 362 -15.97 -4.25 5.77
C LEU A 362 -15.50 -2.97 6.50
N LEU A 363 -15.39 -3.00 7.83
CA LEU A 363 -14.98 -1.88 8.69
C LEU A 363 -13.46 -1.78 8.83
N ILE A 364 -12.70 -2.83 8.48
CA ILE A 364 -11.28 -2.72 8.14
C ILE A 364 -11.16 -2.18 6.70
N LEU A 365 -11.77 -1.01 6.48
CA LEU A 365 -11.35 -0.05 5.47
C LEU A 365 -10.48 0.98 6.20
N ASP A 366 -9.43 0.48 6.83
CA ASP A 366 -8.30 1.34 7.08
C ASP A 366 -7.60 1.47 5.74
N ASN A 367 -7.76 2.61 5.08
CA ASN A 367 -7.15 2.86 3.78
C ASN A 367 -5.60 2.87 3.86
N GLY A 368 -5.01 2.54 5.02
CA GLY A 368 -3.57 2.43 5.24
C GLY A 368 -2.85 3.70 4.80
N VAL A 369 -1.71 3.53 4.13
CA VAL A 369 -0.97 4.64 3.54
C VAL A 369 -1.82 5.47 2.56
N MET A 370 -2.78 4.87 1.88
CA MET A 370 -3.60 5.56 0.88
C MET A 370 -4.55 6.58 1.52
N GLY A 371 -5.01 6.33 2.75
CA GLY A 371 -5.79 7.32 3.49
C GLY A 371 -4.99 8.60 3.74
N HIS A 372 -3.71 8.47 4.08
CA HIS A 372 -2.80 9.61 4.25
C HIS A 372 -2.47 10.29 2.92
N VAL A 373 -2.28 9.52 1.84
CA VAL A 373 -2.07 10.06 0.49
C VAL A 373 -3.28 10.88 0.02
N MET A 374 -4.50 10.36 0.21
CA MET A 374 -5.73 11.08 -0.13
C MET A 374 -5.88 12.38 0.67
N GLU A 375 -5.49 12.38 1.94
CA GLU A 375 -5.51 13.60 2.74
C GLU A 375 -4.53 14.64 2.21
N VAL A 376 -3.29 14.27 1.88
CA VAL A 376 -2.32 15.22 1.31
C VAL A 376 -2.85 15.87 0.01
N ASP A 377 -3.67 15.15 -0.76
CA ASP A 377 -4.34 15.63 -1.97
C ASP A 377 -5.63 16.41 -1.70
N ASN A 378 -6.00 16.70 -0.45
CA ASN A 378 -7.22 17.43 -0.14
C ASN A 378 -7.12 18.90 -0.59
N ASP A 379 -8.15 19.40 -1.28
CA ASP A 379 -8.22 20.77 -1.78
C ASP A 379 -8.22 21.82 -0.67
N ILE A 380 -8.62 21.45 0.55
CA ILE A 380 -8.63 22.34 1.72
C ILE A 380 -7.25 22.94 1.99
N TYR A 381 -6.17 22.20 1.70
CA TYR A 381 -4.82 22.69 1.97
C TYR A 381 -4.35 23.72 0.93
N GLN A 382 -4.82 23.67 -0.31
CA GLN A 382 -4.40 24.66 -1.34
C GLN A 382 -2.86 24.83 -1.50
N GLY A 383 -2.08 23.82 -1.10
CA GLY A 383 -0.63 23.93 -0.88
C GLY A 383 -0.24 23.76 0.58
N ARG A 384 1.05 23.86 0.90
CA ARG A 384 1.57 23.81 2.28
C ARG A 384 2.74 24.77 2.44
N LEU A 385 2.64 25.94 1.82
CA LEU A 385 3.64 27.00 1.94
C LEU A 385 3.55 27.58 3.35
N ILE A 386 4.70 27.83 3.96
CA ILE A 386 4.77 28.37 5.32
C ILE A 386 4.00 29.68 5.42
N GLY A 387 3.19 29.81 6.47
CA GLY A 387 2.31 30.95 6.69
C GLY A 387 0.97 30.89 5.96
N SER A 388 0.72 29.86 5.13
CA SER A 388 -0.60 29.64 4.53
C SER A 388 -1.54 28.91 5.48
N ILE A 389 -2.85 29.11 5.30
CA ILE A 389 -3.90 28.40 6.07
C ILE A 389 -3.76 26.88 5.89
N GLY A 390 -3.45 26.42 4.68
CA GLY A 390 -3.28 25.00 4.41
C GLY A 390 -2.08 24.36 5.08
N HIS A 391 -1.00 25.13 5.26
CA HIS A 391 0.16 24.68 6.03
C HIS A 391 -0.22 24.45 7.50
N GLU A 392 -0.94 25.39 8.11
CA GLU A 392 -1.39 25.26 9.51
C GLU A 392 -2.37 24.08 9.70
N GLU A 393 -3.38 23.99 8.84
CA GLU A 393 -4.37 22.90 8.88
C GLU A 393 -3.71 21.52 8.67
N PHE A 394 -2.74 21.43 7.77
CA PHE A 394 -2.03 20.17 7.54
C PHE A 394 -1.09 19.81 8.70
N GLY A 395 -0.46 20.81 9.33
CA GLY A 395 0.30 20.60 10.55
C GLY A 395 -0.57 20.04 11.69
N ASN A 396 -1.77 20.60 11.88
CA ASN A 396 -2.75 20.09 12.84
C ASN A 396 -3.16 18.65 12.56
N TYR A 397 -3.37 18.31 11.28
CA TYR A 397 -3.65 16.93 10.88
C TYR A 397 -2.54 15.95 11.30
N ILE A 398 -1.26 16.29 11.07
CA ILE A 398 -0.13 15.45 11.48
C ILE A 398 -0.16 15.25 13.00
N ILE A 399 -0.34 16.32 13.77
CA ILE A 399 -0.39 16.28 15.24
C ILE A 399 -1.53 15.38 15.73
N ASP A 400 -2.72 15.51 15.15
CA ASP A 400 -3.88 14.70 15.52
C ASP A 400 -3.67 13.22 15.21
N LYS A 401 -2.98 12.90 14.10
CA LYS A 401 -2.58 11.52 13.81
C LYS A 401 -1.59 10.98 14.83
N LEU A 402 -0.53 11.71 15.15
CA LEU A 402 0.44 11.30 16.17
C LEU A 402 -0.25 11.04 17.52
N LYS A 403 -1.16 11.92 17.96
CA LYS A 403 -1.99 11.72 19.16
C LYS A 403 -2.83 10.45 19.07
N SER A 404 -3.53 10.24 17.96
CA SER A 404 -4.37 9.06 17.74
C SER A 404 -3.58 7.74 17.73
N TYR A 405 -2.29 7.81 17.41
CA TYR A 405 -1.36 6.68 17.38
C TYR A 405 -0.61 6.48 18.70
N ASN A 406 -1.03 7.14 19.78
CA ASN A 406 -0.40 7.07 21.11
C ASN A 406 1.07 7.54 21.15
N ILE A 407 1.48 8.40 20.22
CA ILE A 407 2.84 8.96 20.18
C ILE A 407 2.86 10.24 21.01
N LYS A 408 3.85 10.40 21.89
CA LYS A 408 3.94 11.53 22.82
C LYS A 408 4.59 12.76 22.15
N PRO A 409 4.34 13.99 22.64
CA PRO A 409 5.03 15.19 22.17
C PRO A 409 6.54 15.10 22.39
N LEU A 410 7.33 15.65 21.45
CA LEU A 410 8.79 15.63 21.48
C LEU A 410 9.41 16.85 22.19
N PHE A 411 8.88 18.05 21.97
CA PHE A 411 9.51 19.32 22.36
C PHE A 411 8.99 19.80 23.72
N ASN A 412 9.62 19.37 24.82
CA ASN A 412 9.27 19.81 26.18
C ASN A 412 7.76 19.75 26.52
N GLY A 413 7.06 18.73 26.02
CA GLY A 413 5.62 18.54 26.24
C GLY A 413 4.73 19.07 25.12
N ASP A 414 5.30 19.66 24.07
CA ASP A 414 4.60 20.08 22.85
C ASP A 414 5.03 19.26 21.61
N TYR A 415 4.14 19.15 20.64
CA TYR A 415 4.45 18.55 19.33
C TYR A 415 5.12 19.56 18.40
N ILE A 416 5.08 20.86 18.69
CA ILE A 416 5.57 21.91 17.80
C ILE A 416 6.85 22.56 18.37
N SER A 417 7.83 22.78 17.50
CA SER A 417 8.95 23.70 17.71
C SER A 417 8.88 24.81 16.67
N GLU A 418 8.78 26.06 17.15
CA GLU A 418 8.67 27.24 16.29
C GLU A 418 10.02 27.90 16.05
N PHE A 419 10.26 28.34 14.83
CA PHE A 419 11.46 29.07 14.45
C PHE A 419 11.15 30.20 13.46
N THR A 420 11.94 31.27 13.50
CA THR A 420 11.78 32.41 12.60
C THR A 420 12.62 32.22 11.33
N ILE A 421 12.01 32.51 10.18
CA ILE A 421 12.68 32.54 8.88
C ILE A 421 13.20 33.96 8.61
N ASN A 422 14.50 34.06 8.32
CA ASN A 422 15.18 35.32 8.01
C ASN A 422 16.01 35.12 6.73
N PRO A 423 15.38 35.24 5.56
CA PRO A 423 15.09 36.55 4.98
C PRO A 423 13.63 36.78 4.54
N THR A 424 13.27 38.02 4.20
CA THR A 424 11.97 38.43 3.65
C THR A 424 11.61 37.58 2.41
N ILE A 425 10.43 36.96 2.43
CA ILE A 425 9.94 36.15 1.31
C ILE A 425 9.03 37.03 0.46
N ASN A 426 9.38 37.16 -0.82
CA ASN A 426 8.61 37.94 -1.78
C ASN A 426 7.58 37.03 -2.48
N ILE A 427 6.30 37.21 -2.20
CA ILE A 427 5.22 36.53 -2.91
C ILE A 427 4.81 37.39 -4.11
N ILE A 428 4.98 36.85 -5.32
CA ILE A 428 4.64 37.58 -6.55
C ILE A 428 3.19 37.28 -6.93
N ASN A 429 2.29 38.18 -6.55
CA ASN A 429 0.85 38.06 -6.76
C ASN A 429 0.49 38.13 -8.24
N ASP A 430 1.07 39.09 -8.96
CA ASP A 430 0.86 39.29 -10.39
C ASP A 430 2.10 39.91 -11.05
N SER A 431 2.25 39.75 -12.36
CA SER A 431 3.38 40.31 -13.10
C SER A 431 3.03 40.55 -14.56
N LYS A 432 3.49 41.67 -15.13
CA LYS A 432 3.35 41.99 -16.55
C LYS A 432 4.71 42.03 -17.22
N PHE A 433 4.90 41.20 -18.24
CA PHE A 433 6.10 41.16 -19.08
C PHE A 433 5.74 41.70 -20.46
N THR A 434 6.35 42.83 -20.81
CA THR A 434 6.12 43.55 -22.07
C THR A 434 7.42 43.62 -22.89
N ILE A 435 7.30 43.37 -24.19
CA ILE A 435 8.40 43.43 -25.16
C ILE A 435 8.21 44.67 -26.03
N LEU A 436 9.26 45.49 -26.13
CA LEU A 436 9.28 46.78 -26.81
C LEU A 436 10.26 46.76 -27.98
N ASN A 437 9.94 47.50 -29.05
CA ASN A 437 10.87 47.75 -30.17
C ASN A 437 11.86 48.88 -29.85
N GLU A 438 12.77 49.17 -30.77
CA GLU A 438 13.76 50.26 -30.65
C GLU A 438 13.13 51.66 -30.48
N LYS A 439 11.83 51.82 -30.73
CA LYS A 439 11.06 53.07 -30.57
C LYS A 439 10.17 53.09 -29.31
N ASP A 440 10.37 52.15 -28.38
CA ASP A 440 9.57 51.95 -27.17
C ASP A 440 8.07 51.63 -27.44
N GLU A 441 7.72 51.08 -28.62
CA GLU A 441 6.37 50.60 -28.91
C GLU A 441 6.21 49.13 -28.52
N ILE A 442 5.04 48.77 -27.97
CA ILE A 442 4.71 47.40 -27.57
C ILE A 442 4.62 46.49 -28.80
N ILE A 443 5.50 45.50 -28.86
CA ILE A 443 5.47 44.45 -29.89
C ILE A 443 4.58 43.30 -29.41
N ASP A 444 4.70 42.92 -28.14
CA ASP A 444 4.10 41.71 -27.60
C ASP A 444 4.14 41.70 -26.06
N ASP A 445 3.26 40.90 -25.45
CA ASP A 445 3.20 40.69 -24.00
C ASP A 445 3.24 39.17 -23.70
N LEU A 446 3.93 38.78 -22.63
CA LEU A 446 3.88 37.43 -22.09
C LEU A 446 2.93 37.37 -20.90
N LYS A 447 2.14 36.31 -20.82
CA LYS A 447 1.19 36.08 -19.72
C LYS A 447 1.90 35.45 -18.53
N TYR A 448 1.78 36.08 -17.36
CA TYR A 448 2.32 35.54 -16.11
C TYR A 448 1.60 34.25 -15.73
N LYS A 449 2.36 33.27 -15.23
CA LYS A 449 1.89 31.91 -14.91
C LYS A 449 1.24 31.17 -16.09
N VAL A 450 1.61 31.55 -17.31
CA VAL A 450 1.23 30.83 -18.53
C VAL A 450 2.45 30.71 -19.42
N ASP A 451 3.07 31.85 -19.75
CA ASP A 451 4.25 31.95 -20.60
C ASP A 451 5.54 32.07 -19.79
N TYR A 452 5.48 32.69 -18.60
CA TYR A 452 6.63 32.87 -17.72
C TYR A 452 6.25 32.96 -16.22
N TYR A 453 7.24 32.75 -15.35
CA TYR A 453 7.18 33.11 -13.93
C TYR A 453 8.55 33.61 -13.45
N LEU A 454 8.56 34.26 -12.29
CA LEU A 454 9.74 34.86 -11.69
C LEU A 454 10.15 34.08 -10.45
N GLU A 455 11.45 33.87 -10.27
CA GLU A 455 12.02 33.21 -9.10
C GLU A 455 12.83 34.26 -8.31
N SER A 456 12.29 34.69 -7.16
CA SER A 456 12.77 35.84 -6.39
C SER A 456 12.77 35.57 -4.88
N TRP A 457 13.44 34.51 -4.45
CA TRP A 457 13.41 34.10 -3.04
C TRP A 457 14.28 34.96 -2.11
N TYR A 458 15.21 35.77 -2.65
CA TYR A 458 16.26 36.43 -1.86
C TYR A 458 16.70 37.82 -2.39
N SER A 459 15.89 38.51 -3.20
CA SER A 459 16.29 39.80 -3.79
C SER A 459 15.41 40.97 -3.34
N ASN A 460 15.98 42.18 -3.35
CA ASN A 460 15.23 43.43 -3.27
C ASN A 460 14.06 43.44 -4.28
N SER A 461 12.96 44.08 -3.90
CA SER A 461 11.69 44.10 -4.65
C SER A 461 11.88 44.31 -6.16
N ILE A 462 11.23 43.43 -6.93
CA ILE A 462 11.12 43.56 -8.40
C ILE A 462 9.88 44.40 -8.72
N ASP A 463 9.83 45.64 -8.24
CA ASP A 463 8.73 46.53 -8.63
C ASP A 463 8.77 46.79 -10.14
N ARG A 464 9.99 46.85 -10.70
CA ARG A 464 10.24 47.03 -12.13
C ARG A 464 11.62 46.52 -12.54
N LEU A 465 11.66 45.68 -13.57
CA LEU A 465 12.86 45.19 -14.23
C LEU A 465 12.86 45.63 -15.70
N GLU A 466 13.94 46.26 -16.14
CA GLU A 466 14.10 46.75 -17.51
C GLU A 466 15.51 46.47 -18.04
N GLY A 467 15.58 46.00 -19.27
CA GLY A 467 16.85 45.76 -19.95
C GLY A 467 16.66 45.28 -21.39
N GLU A 468 17.76 45.27 -22.13
CA GLU A 468 17.80 44.71 -23.48
C GLU A 468 18.04 43.20 -23.43
N ILE A 469 17.38 42.42 -24.28
CA ILE A 469 17.60 40.97 -24.37
C ILE A 469 18.94 40.73 -25.10
N ILE A 470 19.83 39.98 -24.45
CA ILE A 470 21.07 39.49 -25.06
C ILE A 470 21.06 37.97 -25.02
N THR A 471 21.24 37.31 -26.17
CA THR A 471 21.22 35.85 -26.24
C THR A 471 22.59 35.26 -25.95
N VAL A 472 22.61 34.11 -25.26
CA VAL A 472 23.86 33.47 -24.84
C VAL A 472 23.81 31.98 -25.12
N ASP A 473 24.68 31.54 -26.04
CA ASP A 473 24.88 30.12 -26.37
C ASP A 473 25.75 29.37 -25.35
N THR A 474 26.80 30.03 -24.84
CA THR A 474 27.74 29.49 -23.85
C THR A 474 28.16 30.60 -22.87
N TYR A 475 28.64 30.23 -21.67
CA TYR A 475 29.02 31.18 -20.62
C TYR A 475 29.81 32.39 -21.15
N LEU A 476 29.36 33.61 -20.86
CA LEU A 476 30.02 34.85 -21.28
C LEU A 476 31.43 34.92 -20.66
N SER A 477 32.47 35.13 -21.48
CA SER A 477 33.83 35.34 -20.97
C SER A 477 33.91 36.68 -20.22
N LYS A 478 34.93 36.84 -19.37
CA LYS A 478 35.19 38.07 -18.60
C LYS A 478 35.33 39.35 -19.45
N GLU A 479 35.47 39.22 -20.77
CA GLU A 479 35.67 40.33 -21.71
C GLU A 479 34.36 41.01 -22.15
N TYR A 480 33.19 40.44 -21.83
CA TYR A 480 31.89 41.02 -22.16
C TYR A 480 31.25 41.73 -20.95
N THR A 481 31.52 43.02 -20.81
CA THR A 481 30.88 43.92 -19.84
C THR A 481 30.19 45.09 -20.56
N PRO A 482 28.90 44.95 -20.92
CA PRO A 482 28.10 46.03 -21.50
C PRO A 482 27.97 47.23 -20.56
N SER A 483 27.80 48.43 -21.13
CA SER A 483 27.66 49.69 -20.40
C SER A 483 26.21 50.03 -19.97
N LYS A 484 25.23 49.23 -20.38
CA LYS A 484 23.79 49.40 -20.08
C LYS A 484 23.23 48.17 -19.35
N ASN A 485 22.06 48.28 -18.72
CA ASN A 485 21.38 47.14 -18.10
C ASN A 485 20.81 46.18 -19.15
N TYR A 486 21.00 44.87 -18.97
CA TYR A 486 20.51 43.85 -19.89
C TYR A 486 19.92 42.64 -19.15
N ILE A 487 19.11 41.88 -19.88
CA ILE A 487 18.53 40.62 -19.46
C ILE A 487 19.10 39.52 -20.35
N LEU A 488 19.77 38.55 -19.75
CA LEU A 488 20.39 37.46 -20.48
C LEU A 488 19.37 36.38 -20.82
N LEU A 489 19.25 36.01 -22.09
CA LEU A 489 18.46 34.86 -22.51
C LEU A 489 19.39 33.68 -22.79
N LEU A 490 19.31 32.64 -21.97
CA LEU A 490 20.12 31.44 -22.12
C LEU A 490 19.62 30.58 -23.29
N ASN A 491 20.50 29.84 -23.95
CA ASN A 491 20.12 28.99 -25.08
C ASN A 491 19.03 27.95 -24.72
N PRO A 492 17.88 27.95 -25.42
CA PRO A 492 16.79 26.98 -25.27
C PRO A 492 17.13 25.53 -25.60
N ASN A 493 18.36 25.24 -25.97
CA ASN A 493 18.88 23.90 -26.24
C ASN A 493 20.21 23.60 -25.49
N GLY A 494 20.69 24.49 -24.61
CA GLY A 494 21.98 24.39 -23.89
C GLY A 494 21.87 23.96 -22.41
N SER A 495 23.01 23.95 -21.69
CA SER A 495 23.08 23.61 -20.25
C SER A 495 22.89 24.86 -19.37
N GLN A 496 21.63 25.21 -19.12
CA GLN A 496 21.24 26.54 -18.63
C GLN A 496 21.49 26.78 -17.13
N ASN A 497 21.19 25.82 -16.25
CA ASN A 497 21.31 26.01 -14.80
C ASN A 497 22.77 26.19 -14.34
N ALA A 498 23.72 25.47 -14.96
CA ALA A 498 25.14 25.63 -14.64
C ALA A 498 25.67 27.03 -15.02
N ILE A 499 25.12 27.63 -16.08
CA ILE A 499 25.44 29.00 -16.49
C ILE A 499 24.86 29.99 -15.48
N TYR A 500 23.60 29.81 -15.05
CA TYR A 500 22.98 30.65 -14.03
C TYR A 500 23.74 30.60 -12.70
N ASP A 501 24.06 29.40 -12.19
CA ASP A 501 24.81 29.23 -10.94
C ASP A 501 26.19 29.91 -11.00
N LYS A 502 26.85 29.85 -12.17
CA LYS A 502 28.13 30.54 -12.38
C LYS A 502 27.96 32.06 -12.41
N LEU A 503 26.91 32.59 -13.04
CA LEU A 503 26.59 34.02 -13.02
C LEU A 503 26.27 34.54 -11.62
N VAL A 504 25.59 33.74 -10.78
CA VAL A 504 25.34 34.08 -9.38
C VAL A 504 26.66 34.17 -8.60
N ASN A 505 27.60 33.25 -8.84
CA ASN A 505 28.92 33.28 -8.22
C ASN A 505 29.77 34.48 -8.68
N GLU A 506 29.72 34.83 -9.96
CA GLU A 506 30.51 35.92 -10.58
C GLU A 506 29.77 37.27 -10.63
N ARG A 507 28.65 37.41 -9.90
CA ARG A 507 27.75 38.59 -9.95
C ARG A 507 28.42 39.95 -9.69
N LYS A 508 29.50 39.99 -8.91
CA LYS A 508 30.28 41.22 -8.66
C LYS A 508 30.98 41.73 -9.94
N GLU A 509 31.29 40.83 -10.87
CA GLU A 509 31.92 41.13 -12.17
C GLU A 509 30.89 41.53 -13.25
N HIS A 510 29.60 41.26 -13.04
CA HIS A 510 28.53 41.49 -14.02
C HIS A 510 27.36 42.36 -13.50
N LYS A 511 27.66 43.56 -12.98
CA LYS A 511 26.68 44.46 -12.31
C LYS A 511 25.50 44.94 -13.16
N HIS A 512 25.62 44.82 -14.49
CA HIS A 512 24.64 45.25 -15.47
C HIS A 512 23.65 44.15 -15.90
N ILE A 513 23.87 42.89 -15.48
CA ILE A 513 22.87 41.83 -15.62
C ILE A 513 21.79 42.06 -14.58
N LYS A 514 20.59 42.45 -15.01
CA LYS A 514 19.45 42.66 -14.09
C LYS A 514 18.54 41.45 -14.00
N GLY A 515 18.50 40.62 -15.04
CA GLY A 515 17.78 39.35 -15.03
C GLY A 515 18.39 38.31 -15.97
N VAL A 516 18.01 37.06 -15.76
CA VAL A 516 18.39 35.93 -16.61
C VAL A 516 17.12 35.15 -16.95
N ILE A 517 16.77 35.15 -18.23
CA ILE A 517 15.73 34.33 -18.80
C ILE A 517 16.28 32.92 -19.04
N VAL A 518 15.66 31.96 -18.36
CA VAL A 518 15.97 30.54 -18.44
C VAL A 518 14.83 29.86 -19.21
N PRO A 519 15.07 29.41 -20.47
CA PRO A 519 14.08 28.66 -21.22
C PRO A 519 13.83 27.31 -20.56
N ASP A 520 12.64 27.10 -20.00
CA ASP A 520 12.31 25.83 -19.38
C ASP A 520 12.13 24.75 -20.45
N ILE A 521 13.20 23.99 -20.70
CA ILE A 521 13.19 22.76 -21.49
C ILE A 521 12.85 21.65 -20.51
N LYS A 522 11.80 20.87 -20.78
CA LYS A 522 11.62 19.54 -20.15
C LYS A 522 12.99 18.88 -19.93
N TYR A 523 13.34 18.70 -18.66
CA TYR A 523 14.65 18.32 -18.08
C TYR A 523 15.31 17.06 -18.68
N SER A 524 15.75 17.08 -19.94
CA SER A 524 16.35 15.89 -20.60
C SER A 524 17.86 15.98 -20.88
N THR A 525 18.54 17.10 -20.58
CA THR A 525 19.98 17.25 -20.87
C THR A 525 20.86 17.60 -19.66
N PHE A 526 20.36 17.43 -18.43
CA PHE A 526 21.12 17.74 -17.21
C PHE A 526 22.00 16.58 -16.67
N ILE A 527 21.93 15.39 -17.28
CA ILE A 527 22.41 14.14 -16.65
C ILE A 527 23.93 13.90 -16.72
N GLN A 528 24.73 14.72 -17.41
CA GLN A 528 26.15 14.34 -17.64
C GLN A 528 27.24 15.07 -16.84
N LYS A 529 26.94 16.06 -15.99
CA LYS A 529 28.02 16.84 -15.33
C LYS A 529 27.81 17.22 -13.86
N ARG A 530 26.87 16.59 -13.14
CA ARG A 530 26.68 16.83 -11.70
C ARG A 530 27.43 15.84 -10.78
N ASN A 531 28.30 15.00 -11.36
CA ASN A 531 29.09 14.00 -10.63
C ASN A 531 30.41 14.54 -10.04
N ASP A 532 30.70 15.83 -10.19
CA ASP A 532 31.96 16.44 -9.71
C ASP A 532 31.66 17.57 -8.70
N LEU A 533 30.93 17.27 -7.61
CA LEU A 533 30.86 18.15 -6.44
C LEU A 533 31.71 17.56 -5.31
N ASP A 534 33.01 17.76 -5.45
CA ASP A 534 34.05 17.59 -4.45
C ASP A 534 33.95 18.65 -3.34
N GLU A 535 34.66 18.44 -2.22
CA GLU A 535 34.73 19.25 -0.97
C GLU A 535 34.62 20.79 -1.15
N LYS A 536 35.03 21.33 -2.29
CA LYS A 536 34.93 22.76 -2.66
C LYS A 536 33.49 23.25 -2.90
N GLY A 537 32.53 22.36 -3.16
CA GLY A 537 31.11 22.69 -3.26
C GLY A 537 30.48 23.08 -1.91
N LEU A 538 31.04 22.56 -0.81
CA LEU A 538 30.59 22.76 0.57
C LEU A 538 30.79 24.21 1.03
N THR A 539 31.96 24.78 0.76
CA THR A 539 32.28 26.19 1.00
C THR A 539 31.33 27.08 0.19
N ARG A 540 31.02 26.68 -1.05
CA ARG A 540 30.18 27.45 -1.99
C ARG A 540 28.71 27.61 -1.58
N VAL A 541 28.11 26.63 -0.91
CA VAL A 541 26.70 26.69 -0.47
C VAL A 541 26.54 27.56 0.78
N LEU A 542 27.47 27.44 1.73
CA LEU A 542 27.52 28.28 2.93
C LEU A 542 27.92 29.73 2.58
N ASP A 543 28.88 29.90 1.66
CA ASP A 543 29.24 31.19 1.08
C ASP A 543 28.04 31.82 0.36
N ASN A 544 27.21 31.05 -0.36
CA ASN A 544 26.03 31.61 -1.03
C ASN A 544 25.02 32.18 -0.04
N VAL A 545 24.72 31.49 1.06
CA VAL A 545 23.79 31.98 2.11
C VAL A 545 24.32 33.26 2.78
N GLN A 546 25.61 33.32 3.10
CA GLN A 546 26.21 34.58 3.61
C GLN A 546 26.34 35.66 2.54
N ALA A 547 26.61 35.31 1.29
CA ALA A 547 26.88 36.27 0.22
C ALA A 547 25.60 36.85 -0.42
N TYR A 548 24.42 36.27 -0.20
CA TYR A 548 23.13 36.91 -0.51
C TYR A 548 22.97 38.26 0.24
N ASN A 549 23.67 38.45 1.37
CA ASN A 549 23.63 39.69 2.14
C ASN A 549 24.49 40.83 1.56
N GLU A 550 25.38 40.59 0.59
CA GLU A 550 26.31 41.61 0.08
C GLU A 550 25.91 42.23 -1.27
N THR A 551 25.39 41.43 -2.22
CA THR A 551 24.85 41.89 -3.51
C THR A 551 23.81 40.90 -4.03
N ALA A 552 22.59 41.37 -4.31
CA ALA A 552 21.50 40.52 -4.82
C ALA A 552 21.86 39.87 -6.17
N PRO A 553 21.52 38.60 -6.40
CA PRO A 553 21.71 37.93 -7.68
C PRO A 553 20.82 38.55 -8.78
N PRO A 554 21.13 38.34 -10.06
CA PRO A 554 20.19 38.61 -11.14
C PRO A 554 18.90 37.82 -10.97
N ILE A 555 17.77 38.47 -11.26
CA ILE A 555 16.44 37.86 -11.18
C ILE A 555 16.34 36.72 -12.18
N LYS A 556 15.94 35.53 -11.72
CA LYS A 556 15.71 34.40 -12.62
C LYS A 556 14.28 34.43 -13.14
N ILE A 557 14.16 34.43 -14.47
CA ILE A 557 12.89 34.51 -15.20
C ILE A 557 12.74 33.18 -15.93
N ASN A 558 11.86 32.32 -15.44
CA ASN A 558 11.62 31.03 -16.06
C ASN A 558 10.56 31.23 -17.16
N VAL A 559 10.90 30.92 -18.40
CA VAL A 559 10.03 31.15 -19.58
C VAL A 559 9.81 29.82 -20.30
N GLY A 560 8.56 29.50 -20.62
CA GLY A 560 8.24 28.27 -21.35
C GLY A 560 8.97 28.20 -22.68
N LYS A 561 9.39 27.00 -23.11
CA LYS A 561 10.23 26.80 -24.31
C LYS A 561 9.74 27.56 -25.56
N ILE A 562 8.43 27.59 -25.80
CA ILE A 562 7.84 28.29 -26.96
C ILE A 562 8.04 29.80 -26.86
N ALA A 563 7.71 30.39 -25.70
CA ALA A 563 7.90 31.80 -25.44
C ALA A 563 9.39 32.18 -25.46
N ALA A 564 10.27 31.33 -24.93
CA ALA A 564 11.71 31.55 -24.99
C ALA A 564 12.27 31.51 -26.42
N MET A 565 11.78 30.61 -27.29
CA MET A 565 12.14 30.60 -28.72
C MET A 565 11.61 31.84 -29.46
N LYS A 566 10.49 32.42 -29.01
CA LYS A 566 9.98 33.70 -29.53
C LYS A 566 10.90 34.85 -29.12
N LEU A 567 11.27 34.94 -27.83
CA LEU A 567 12.22 35.93 -27.31
C LEU A 567 13.60 35.80 -27.97
N TRP A 568 14.04 34.58 -28.29
CA TRP A 568 15.31 34.32 -28.98
C TRP A 568 15.41 35.00 -30.34
N LYS A 569 14.28 35.12 -31.05
CA LYS A 569 14.21 35.81 -32.35
C LYS A 569 14.13 37.33 -32.22
N LEU A 570 13.98 37.83 -31.00
CA LEU A 570 13.80 39.24 -30.65
C LEU A 570 15.01 39.77 -29.87
N GLU A 571 16.20 39.21 -30.09
CA GLU A 571 17.45 39.73 -29.54
C GLU A 571 17.60 41.23 -29.85
N GLY A 572 18.09 42.00 -28.87
CA GLY A 572 18.19 43.46 -28.94
C GLY A 572 16.88 44.19 -28.62
N SER A 573 15.75 43.48 -28.48
CA SER A 573 14.50 44.09 -28.03
C SER A 573 14.58 44.45 -26.55
N LYS A 574 13.95 45.56 -26.20
CA LYS A 574 13.86 46.03 -24.82
C LYS A 574 12.70 45.32 -24.12
N VAL A 575 12.91 44.88 -22.90
CA VAL A 575 11.87 44.22 -22.09
C VAL A 575 11.62 44.98 -20.80
N LEU A 576 10.34 45.02 -20.42
CA LEU A 576 9.85 45.63 -19.21
C LEU A 576 9.02 44.61 -18.44
N ILE A 577 9.42 44.31 -17.21
CA ILE A 577 8.70 43.42 -16.30
C ILE A 577 8.31 44.21 -15.06
N ASN A 578 7.00 44.34 -14.83
CA ASN A 578 6.47 44.97 -13.62
C ASN A 578 5.80 43.89 -12.77
N SER A 579 6.13 43.79 -11.50
CA SER A 579 5.58 42.76 -10.62
C SER A 579 4.93 43.36 -9.38
N PHE A 580 3.84 42.74 -8.94
CA PHE A 580 3.14 43.08 -7.71
C PHE A 580 3.57 42.10 -6.63
N ILE A 581 4.31 42.60 -5.65
CA ILE A 581 4.98 41.79 -4.65
C ILE A 581 4.35 42.06 -3.28
N ASP A 582 4.06 40.98 -2.56
CA ASP A 582 3.79 41.02 -1.13
C ASP A 582 5.03 40.52 -0.38
N ASN A 583 5.59 41.38 0.48
CA ASN A 583 6.78 41.07 1.25
C ASN A 583 6.37 40.49 2.60
N GLN A 584 6.64 39.21 2.81
CA GLN A 584 6.36 38.51 4.05
C GLN A 584 7.63 38.51 4.92
N GLU A 585 7.61 39.25 6.04
CA GLU A 585 8.68 39.28 7.03
C GLU A 585 8.27 38.52 8.30
N GLY A 586 9.26 37.88 8.95
CA GLY A 586 9.03 37.22 10.25
C GLY A 586 8.15 35.98 10.18
N LEU A 587 8.16 35.25 9.05
CA LEU A 587 7.43 34.00 8.93
C LEU A 587 7.91 32.99 9.99
N VAL A 588 6.93 32.33 10.62
CA VAL A 588 7.16 31.34 11.67
C VAL A 588 7.01 29.95 11.06
N GLY A 589 8.11 29.22 10.96
CA GLY A 589 8.11 27.80 10.64
C GLY A 589 7.84 26.95 11.88
N LYS A 590 7.24 25.78 11.69
CA LYS A 590 6.77 24.87 12.74
C LYS A 590 7.25 23.44 12.49
N ASN A 591 8.35 23.03 13.10
CA ASN A 591 8.73 21.62 13.10
C ASN A 591 7.75 20.82 13.97
N ILE A 592 7.28 19.68 13.48
CA ILE A 592 6.36 18.81 14.22
C ILE A 592 7.08 17.51 14.62
N GLY A 593 7.02 17.16 15.90
CA GLY A 593 7.80 16.08 16.48
C GLY A 593 6.99 15.23 17.45
N GLY A 594 7.13 13.91 17.34
CA GLY A 594 6.59 12.95 18.27
C GLY A 594 7.61 11.90 18.67
N ILE A 595 7.48 11.34 19.88
CA ILE A 595 8.41 10.33 20.42
C ILE A 595 7.69 9.10 20.97
N ILE A 596 8.22 7.93 20.63
CA ILE A 596 7.99 6.67 21.34
C ILE A 596 9.21 6.45 22.24
N GLN A 597 9.00 6.58 23.55
CA GLN A 597 10.06 6.49 24.53
C GLN A 597 10.62 5.07 24.60
N GLY A 598 11.93 4.92 24.35
CA GLY A 598 12.64 3.66 24.55
C GLY A 598 13.22 3.50 25.95
N LYS A 599 13.75 2.32 26.23
CA LYS A 599 14.47 2.00 27.48
C LYS A 599 15.79 2.77 27.59
N ASN A 600 16.53 2.86 26.49
CA ASN A 600 17.69 3.72 26.35
C ASN A 600 17.29 5.04 25.67
N GLN A 601 17.69 6.15 26.27
CA GLN A 601 17.48 7.49 25.72
C GLN A 601 18.62 7.92 24.79
N GLU A 602 19.80 7.30 24.92
CA GLU A 602 20.95 7.51 24.05
C GLU A 602 20.75 6.79 22.69
N ASN A 603 21.26 7.36 21.60
CA ASN A 603 21.18 6.84 20.23
C ASN A 603 19.76 6.61 19.69
N PRO A 604 18.86 7.62 19.69
CA PRO A 604 17.52 7.46 19.16
C PRO A 604 17.51 7.26 17.64
N ILE A 605 16.42 6.71 17.12
CA ILE A 605 16.18 6.62 15.67
C ILE A 605 15.19 7.69 15.30
N ILE A 606 15.60 8.57 14.40
CA ILE A 606 14.79 9.69 13.92
C ILE A 606 14.29 9.34 12.52
N ILE A 607 12.97 9.24 12.37
CA ILE A 607 12.30 9.08 11.08
C ILE A 607 11.79 10.46 10.68
N ALA A 608 12.47 11.08 9.72
CA ALA A 608 12.22 12.44 9.31
C ALA A 608 11.62 12.51 7.90
N THR A 609 10.75 13.48 7.66
CA THR A 609 10.33 13.92 6.33
C THR A 609 10.10 15.42 6.34
N THR A 610 10.17 16.08 5.19
CA THR A 610 9.73 17.47 5.08
C THR A 610 8.25 17.50 4.74
N TYR A 611 7.50 18.49 5.22
CA TYR A 611 6.06 18.57 4.93
C TYR A 611 5.61 19.84 4.21
N ASP A 612 6.44 20.89 4.23
CA ASP A 612 6.21 22.12 3.50
C ASP A 612 6.24 21.93 1.99
N TYR A 613 5.38 22.67 1.29
CA TYR A 613 5.28 22.59 -0.16
C TYR A 613 4.71 23.87 -0.77
N LEU A 614 5.38 24.38 -1.81
CA LEU A 614 5.12 25.70 -2.41
C LEU A 614 3.66 25.92 -2.88
N GLY A 615 2.95 24.86 -3.27
CA GLY A 615 1.51 24.95 -3.58
C GLY A 615 1.17 25.80 -4.82
N PHE A 616 -0.10 26.20 -4.94
CA PHE A 616 -0.72 26.78 -6.14
C PHE A 616 -0.12 28.09 -6.67
N HIS A 617 0.77 28.75 -5.93
CA HIS A 617 1.12 30.15 -6.21
C HIS A 617 2.42 30.36 -6.99
N ASP A 618 3.36 29.40 -7.07
CA ASP A 618 4.73 29.71 -7.57
C ASP A 618 5.23 28.91 -8.79
N LEU A 619 4.53 27.87 -9.26
CA LEU A 619 4.97 27.07 -10.42
C LEU A 619 4.03 27.25 -11.61
N GLY A 620 4.01 28.47 -12.15
CA GLY A 620 3.01 28.89 -13.12
C GLY A 620 3.25 28.53 -14.59
N ALA A 621 4.46 28.34 -15.12
CA ALA A 621 4.62 28.39 -16.58
C ALA A 621 5.36 27.21 -17.20
N THR A 622 4.73 26.03 -17.34
CA THR A 622 5.39 24.93 -18.08
C THR A 622 4.54 24.01 -18.96
N THR A 623 3.20 24.03 -18.98
CA THR A 623 2.47 22.96 -19.71
C THR A 623 1.26 23.30 -20.56
N GLY A 624 0.73 24.52 -20.56
CA GLY A 624 -0.44 24.85 -21.40
C GLY A 624 -1.70 24.04 -21.04
N VAL A 625 -1.83 23.62 -19.79
CA VAL A 625 -3.04 23.00 -19.23
C VAL A 625 -3.91 24.09 -18.62
N GLU A 626 -5.21 24.11 -18.93
CA GLU A 626 -6.15 25.16 -18.51
C GLU A 626 -6.55 25.09 -17.02
N ASP A 627 -6.22 24.00 -16.32
CA ASP A 627 -6.69 23.72 -14.96
C ASP A 627 -5.52 23.52 -13.99
N PHE A 628 -5.18 24.60 -13.28
CA PHE A 628 -4.00 24.73 -12.42
C PHE A 628 -4.21 24.17 -11.00
N THR A 629 -5.30 23.43 -10.78
CA THR A 629 -5.79 22.87 -9.50
C THR A 629 -5.07 21.59 -9.01
N LYS A 630 -3.92 21.20 -9.60
CA LYS A 630 -3.29 19.88 -9.37
C LYS A 630 -1.89 19.82 -8.73
N TYR A 631 -1.37 20.91 -8.16
CA TYR A 631 -0.01 20.95 -7.56
C TYR A 631 0.00 20.87 -6.03
N LYS A 632 -0.20 19.67 -5.47
CA LYS A 632 -0.28 19.43 -4.01
C LYS A 632 0.95 18.74 -3.40
N GLY A 633 2.02 18.58 -4.19
CA GLY A 633 3.30 18.02 -3.73
C GLY A 633 3.27 16.52 -3.41
N LEU A 634 2.28 15.81 -3.93
CA LEU A 634 2.02 14.41 -3.60
C LEU A 634 3.22 13.52 -3.94
N TYR A 635 3.82 13.73 -5.12
CA TYR A 635 5.01 13.01 -5.58
C TYR A 635 6.34 13.48 -5.02
N GLU A 636 6.40 14.63 -4.35
CA GLU A 636 7.66 15.16 -3.81
C GLU A 636 7.85 14.79 -2.34
N ASN A 637 6.86 15.11 -1.50
CA ASN A 637 6.89 14.79 -0.08
C ASN A 637 5.59 14.18 0.46
N GLY A 638 4.48 14.21 -0.29
CA GLY A 638 3.22 13.60 0.13
C GLY A 638 3.32 12.10 0.45
N THR A 639 3.95 11.34 -0.44
CA THR A 639 4.24 9.91 -0.23
C THR A 639 5.17 9.66 0.97
N SER A 640 6.13 10.54 1.23
CA SER A 640 7.00 10.46 2.42
C SER A 640 6.24 10.76 3.71
N ILE A 641 5.36 11.76 3.72
CA ILE A 641 4.50 12.10 4.87
C ILE A 641 3.58 10.92 5.17
N ALA A 642 2.92 10.39 4.14
CA ALA A 642 2.04 9.23 4.28
C ALA A 642 2.79 8.00 4.81
N GLY A 643 4.01 7.76 4.30
CA GLY A 643 4.86 6.68 4.81
C GLY A 643 5.28 6.87 6.26
N SER A 644 5.69 8.08 6.65
CA SER A 644 6.06 8.40 8.03
C SER A 644 4.88 8.18 8.99
N LEU A 645 3.68 8.65 8.63
CA LEU A 645 2.47 8.48 9.44
C LEU A 645 2.02 7.01 9.53
N GLU A 646 2.17 6.22 8.47
CA GLU A 646 1.85 4.79 8.51
C GLU A 646 2.85 4.02 9.39
N ILE A 647 4.13 4.36 9.34
CA ILE A 647 5.14 3.79 10.26
C ILE A 647 4.83 4.19 11.70
N ALA A 648 4.47 5.45 11.92
CA ALA A 648 4.07 5.99 13.23
C ALA A 648 2.89 5.23 13.83
N LYS A 649 1.84 5.00 13.04
CA LYS A 649 0.68 4.20 13.41
C LYS A 649 1.04 2.79 13.82
N ASN A 650 1.85 2.11 13.01
CA ASN A 650 2.23 0.72 13.27
C ASN A 650 3.10 0.61 14.52
N LEU A 651 4.11 1.48 14.68
CA LEU A 651 5.01 1.46 15.85
C LEU A 651 4.32 1.94 17.13
N GLY A 652 3.45 2.95 17.07
CA GLY A 652 2.72 3.47 18.22
C GLY A 652 1.69 2.52 18.82
N ASN A 653 1.21 1.56 18.01
CA ASN A 653 0.29 0.50 18.46
C ASN A 653 1.01 -0.70 19.10
N ILE A 654 2.35 -0.77 19.03
CA ILE A 654 3.13 -1.80 19.71
C ILE A 654 3.13 -1.51 21.21
N LYS A 655 2.58 -2.45 22.00
CA LYS A 655 2.48 -2.30 23.46
C LYS A 655 3.83 -2.36 24.20
N GLN A 656 4.82 -2.97 23.56
CA GLN A 656 6.15 -3.13 24.14
C GLN A 656 6.92 -1.82 24.08
N THR A 657 7.68 -1.53 25.14
CA THR A 657 8.68 -0.46 25.12
C THR A 657 9.91 -0.83 24.24
N PRO A 658 10.27 0.02 23.25
CA PRO A 658 11.45 -0.20 22.41
C PRO A 658 12.77 -0.11 23.21
N GLU A 659 13.86 -0.73 22.73
CA GLU A 659 15.18 -0.61 23.37
C GLU A 659 15.79 0.79 23.20
N ARG A 660 15.52 1.47 22.07
CA ARG A 660 15.94 2.84 21.77
C ARG A 660 14.73 3.71 21.49
N SER A 661 14.78 4.99 21.84
CA SER A 661 13.68 5.91 21.50
C SER A 661 13.52 6.04 19.98
N ILE A 662 12.28 6.14 19.53
CA ILE A 662 11.92 6.38 18.13
C ILE A 662 11.27 7.75 18.03
N ILE A 663 11.84 8.62 17.21
CA ILE A 663 11.38 9.99 17.02
C ILE A 663 10.81 10.11 15.60
N PHE A 664 9.60 10.63 15.50
CA PHE A 664 8.99 11.02 14.23
C PHE A 664 9.09 12.52 14.07
N MET A 665 9.58 12.97 12.92
CA MET A 665 9.84 14.37 12.68
C MET A 665 9.34 14.83 11.31
N PHE A 666 8.54 15.88 11.31
CA PHE A 666 8.03 16.53 10.12
C PHE A 666 8.63 17.94 10.09
N ILE A 667 9.61 18.11 9.21
CA ILE A 667 10.48 19.27 9.15
C ILE A 667 9.85 20.32 8.24
N ASP A 668 9.82 21.55 8.74
CA ASP A 668 9.32 22.71 8.02
C ASP A 668 10.47 23.52 7.42
N GLY A 669 10.17 24.51 6.57
CA GLY A 669 11.20 25.40 6.01
C GLY A 669 11.98 24.85 4.83
N SER A 670 11.92 23.55 4.54
CA SER A 670 12.86 22.86 3.63
C SER A 670 12.82 23.30 2.16
N LYS A 671 11.73 23.94 1.73
CA LYS A 671 11.54 24.44 0.36
C LYS A 671 12.06 25.85 0.18
N ILE A 672 12.07 26.64 1.25
CA ILE A 672 12.39 28.06 1.19
C ILE A 672 13.74 28.34 1.83
N THR A 673 14.07 27.63 2.92
CA THR A 673 15.29 27.86 3.69
C THR A 673 15.83 26.56 4.33
N ILE A 674 16.78 26.66 5.27
CA ILE A 674 17.33 25.51 6.02
C ILE A 674 17.05 25.60 7.53
N GLU A 675 16.32 26.63 7.95
CA GLU A 675 16.16 27.02 9.35
C GLU A 675 15.41 25.95 10.15
N GLY A 676 14.52 25.18 9.52
CA GLY A 676 13.88 24.04 10.17
C GLY A 676 14.87 22.93 10.53
N PHE A 677 15.89 22.69 9.70
CA PHE A 677 16.95 21.74 10.03
C PHE A 677 17.87 22.26 11.15
N LEU A 678 18.15 23.56 11.16
CA LEU A 678 18.92 24.22 12.22
C LEU A 678 18.16 24.29 13.54
N ASP A 679 16.84 24.40 13.51
CA ASP A 679 16.01 24.37 14.72
C ASP A 679 16.11 23.01 15.42
N ILE A 680 16.09 21.89 14.68
CA ILE A 680 16.26 20.54 15.25
C ILE A 680 17.58 20.41 16.03
N GLU A 681 18.65 21.00 15.50
CA GLU A 681 19.94 21.08 16.20
C GLU A 681 19.81 21.90 17.49
N LYS A 682 19.19 23.08 17.45
CA LYS A 682 18.99 23.94 18.63
C LYS A 682 18.17 23.26 19.73
N GLN A 683 17.24 22.36 19.37
CA GLN A 683 16.44 21.59 20.32
C GLN A 683 17.23 20.44 20.98
N GLY A 684 18.50 20.22 20.63
CA GLY A 684 19.36 19.19 21.24
C GLY A 684 19.03 17.76 20.82
N ILE A 685 18.21 17.58 19.78
CA ILE A 685 17.73 16.25 19.35
C ILE A 685 18.86 15.40 18.74
N LEU A 686 19.90 16.06 18.25
CA LEU A 686 21.04 15.44 17.57
C LEU A 686 22.22 15.13 18.49
N ASP A 687 22.18 15.55 19.76
CA ASP A 687 23.30 15.45 20.70
C ASP A 687 23.59 13.99 21.13
N GLU A 688 22.60 13.11 20.99
CA GLU A 688 22.63 11.71 21.46
C GLU A 688 23.08 10.70 20.39
N GLN A 689 23.86 11.12 19.39
CA GLN A 689 24.33 10.30 18.27
C GLN A 689 23.23 9.49 17.53
N PRO A 690 22.17 10.15 17.04
CA PRO A 690 21.04 9.43 16.45
C PRO A 690 21.36 8.76 15.10
N LEU A 691 20.53 7.77 14.77
CA LEU A 691 20.34 7.33 13.39
C LEU A 691 19.18 8.13 12.76
N LEU A 692 19.49 9.09 11.89
CA LEU A 692 18.52 9.88 11.14
C LEU A 692 18.20 9.22 9.79
N ILE A 693 16.95 8.86 9.59
CA ILE A 693 16.40 8.32 8.34
C ILE A 693 15.47 9.38 7.74
N LEU A 694 15.92 10.04 6.68
CA LEU A 694 15.13 10.99 5.90
C LEU A 694 14.36 10.26 4.80
N LEU A 695 13.04 10.27 4.87
CA LEU A 695 12.15 9.67 3.89
C LEU A 695 11.92 10.63 2.72
N ARG A 696 12.33 10.21 1.52
CA ARG A 696 12.15 10.92 0.25
C ARG A 696 11.57 9.97 -0.79
N PHE A 697 10.37 9.44 -0.54
CA PHE A 697 9.61 8.55 -1.43
C PHE A 697 9.08 9.24 -2.69
N MET A 698 9.93 10.07 -3.30
CA MET A 698 9.64 10.83 -4.51
C MET A 698 9.54 9.90 -5.72
N GLY A 699 8.63 10.23 -6.63
CA GLY A 699 8.48 9.52 -7.91
C GLY A 699 7.92 8.10 -7.82
N ILE A 700 7.20 7.76 -6.74
CA ILE A 700 6.45 6.49 -6.66
C ILE A 700 5.16 6.60 -7.48
N ASN A 701 5.26 6.33 -8.78
CA ASN A 701 4.15 6.42 -9.73
C ASN A 701 4.02 5.18 -10.63
N LYS A 702 2.82 4.98 -11.19
CA LYS A 702 2.45 3.83 -12.02
C LYS A 702 3.09 3.80 -13.41
N TRP A 703 3.68 4.91 -13.87
CA TRP A 703 4.25 5.02 -15.23
C TRP A 703 5.77 5.23 -15.25
N GLY A 704 6.40 5.22 -14.07
CA GLY A 704 7.83 5.44 -13.92
C GLY A 704 8.65 4.36 -14.61
N ARG A 705 9.63 4.80 -15.41
CA ARG A 705 10.71 3.93 -15.93
C ARG A 705 11.75 3.56 -14.87
N THR A 706 11.55 3.99 -13.64
CA THR A 706 12.46 3.75 -12.52
C THR A 706 12.25 2.34 -12.00
N GLU A 707 13.33 1.57 -11.91
CA GLU A 707 13.35 0.21 -11.33
C GLU A 707 12.54 0.18 -10.02
N ASP A 708 11.86 -0.93 -9.70
CA ASP A 708 11.03 -1.19 -8.49
C ASP A 708 11.80 -1.06 -7.16
N SER A 709 12.97 -0.42 -7.19
CA SER A 709 13.94 -0.36 -6.13
C SER A 709 13.74 0.86 -5.25
N LEU A 710 13.99 0.64 -3.96
CA LEU A 710 14.25 1.69 -3.00
C LEU A 710 15.76 2.01 -3.01
N TYR A 711 16.08 3.29 -3.13
CA TYR A 711 17.46 3.78 -3.15
C TYR A 711 17.84 4.31 -1.78
N TYR A 712 19.12 4.14 -1.47
CA TYR A 712 19.71 4.45 -0.19
C TYR A 712 21.01 5.19 -0.39
N ASN A 713 21.14 6.34 0.26
CA ASN A 713 22.31 7.21 0.23
C ASN A 713 22.68 7.65 1.66
N THR A 714 23.97 7.85 1.94
CA THR A 714 24.51 8.17 3.28
C THR A 714 25.36 9.43 3.30
N ILE A 715 25.42 10.11 4.45
CA ILE A 715 26.19 11.35 4.59
C ILE A 715 27.69 11.00 4.60
N VAL A 716 28.49 11.83 3.92
CA VAL A 716 29.92 11.62 3.64
C VAL A 716 30.78 11.39 4.89
N ASN A 717 30.32 11.81 6.08
CA ASN A 717 31.04 11.67 7.37
C ASN A 717 30.32 10.79 8.41
N SER A 718 29.39 9.92 8.01
CA SER A 718 28.64 9.12 8.99
C SER A 718 29.47 8.05 9.70
N ASN A 719 29.10 7.71 10.94
CA ASN A 719 29.68 6.60 11.69
C ASN A 719 29.49 5.27 10.91
N ILE A 720 30.57 4.83 10.28
CA ILE A 720 30.62 3.66 9.39
C ILE A 720 30.02 2.40 10.04
N GLY A 721 30.11 2.24 11.36
CA GLY A 721 29.60 1.06 12.07
C GLY A 721 28.08 0.97 12.09
N LEU A 722 27.41 2.03 12.57
CA LEU A 722 25.94 2.13 12.65
C LEU A 722 25.30 2.13 11.26
N GLU A 723 25.94 2.80 10.29
CA GLU A 723 25.55 2.78 8.87
C GLU A 723 25.58 1.35 8.31
N GLN A 724 26.71 0.65 8.49
CA GLN A 724 26.86 -0.74 8.02
C GLN A 724 25.88 -1.69 8.70
N ASP A 725 25.56 -1.47 9.96
CA ASP A 725 24.58 -2.28 10.66
C ASP A 725 23.17 -2.00 10.13
N PHE A 726 22.72 -0.75 10.04
CA PHE A 726 21.43 -0.44 9.42
C PHE A 726 21.34 -0.99 7.98
N HIS A 727 22.43 -0.88 7.22
CA HIS A 727 22.54 -1.47 5.88
C HIS A 727 22.38 -2.99 5.88
N LYS A 728 23.01 -3.71 6.81
CA LYS A 728 22.84 -5.17 6.96
C LYS A 728 21.40 -5.53 7.31
N TRP A 729 20.73 -4.75 8.14
CA TRP A 729 19.36 -5.01 8.59
C TRP A 729 18.36 -4.76 7.46
N LEU A 730 18.49 -3.64 6.75
CA LEU A 730 17.76 -3.39 5.51
C LEU A 730 17.95 -4.51 4.50
N ARG A 731 19.19 -4.95 4.26
CA ARG A 731 19.46 -6.06 3.32
C ARG A 731 18.94 -7.41 3.78
N ARG A 732 18.81 -7.62 5.10
CA ARG A 732 18.24 -8.85 5.67
C ARG A 732 16.74 -8.91 5.45
N ASN A 733 16.05 -7.77 5.50
CA ASN A 733 14.59 -7.68 5.40
C ASN A 733 14.11 -7.35 3.98
N SER A 734 14.99 -6.82 3.11
CA SER A 734 14.76 -6.64 1.68
C SER A 734 15.12 -7.90 0.87
N SER A 735 14.33 -8.24 -0.14
CA SER A 735 14.82 -9.15 -1.18
C SER A 735 15.87 -8.43 -2.05
N LYS A 736 16.94 -9.13 -2.43
CA LYS A 736 18.15 -8.57 -3.09
C LYS A 736 17.90 -7.73 -4.37
N ASP A 737 16.69 -7.75 -4.91
CA ASP A 737 16.33 -7.19 -6.20
C ASP A 737 15.41 -5.96 -6.13
N TYR A 738 14.88 -5.62 -4.94
CA TYR A 738 14.02 -4.44 -4.71
C TYR A 738 14.73 -3.29 -3.98
N PHE A 739 16.03 -3.42 -3.74
CA PHE A 739 16.79 -2.41 -3.02
C PHE A 739 18.13 -2.20 -3.72
N ILE A 740 18.36 -0.97 -4.19
CA ILE A 740 19.59 -0.60 -4.89
C ILE A 740 20.34 0.38 -4.01
N ILE A 741 21.60 0.04 -3.69
CA ILE A 741 22.51 0.99 -3.07
C ILE A 741 22.82 2.07 -4.11
N GLY A 742 22.46 3.32 -3.82
CA GLY A 742 22.86 4.46 -4.63
C GLY A 742 24.34 4.79 -4.42
N ASP A 743 24.94 5.55 -5.32
CA ASP A 743 26.31 6.02 -5.14
C ASP A 743 26.39 6.86 -3.84
N ASN A 744 27.42 6.62 -3.00
CA ASN A 744 27.63 7.22 -1.66
C ASN A 744 27.89 8.74 -1.65
N GLN A 745 27.17 9.54 -2.44
CA GLN A 745 27.29 10.98 -2.48
C GLN A 745 25.92 11.61 -2.28
N ILE A 746 25.60 11.96 -1.04
CA ILE A 746 24.41 12.78 -0.75
C ILE A 746 24.59 14.17 -1.35
N SER A 747 23.69 14.54 -2.26
CA SER A 747 23.50 15.89 -2.80
C SER A 747 22.35 16.64 -2.10
N GLU A 748 21.82 16.12 -0.98
CA GLU A 748 20.72 16.76 -0.26
C GLU A 748 21.24 17.93 0.59
N ARG A 749 21.12 19.13 0.03
CA ARG A 749 21.50 20.42 0.65
C ARG A 749 21.08 20.53 2.12
N ASN A 750 19.89 20.04 2.45
CA ASN A 750 19.28 20.16 3.77
C ASN A 750 19.94 19.27 4.83
N LEU A 751 20.61 18.17 4.44
CA LEU A 751 21.32 17.30 5.39
C LEU A 751 22.80 17.67 5.51
N LEU A 752 23.36 18.39 4.54
CA LEU A 752 24.75 18.84 4.58
C LEU A 752 25.03 19.78 5.77
N VAL A 753 24.02 20.55 6.21
CA VAL A 753 24.15 21.40 7.40
C VAL A 753 24.40 20.60 8.68
N LEU A 754 24.05 19.31 8.68
CA LEU A 754 24.23 18.39 9.80
C LEU A 754 25.49 17.51 9.66
N SER A 755 26.31 17.74 8.63
CA SER A 755 27.45 16.85 8.29
C SER A 755 28.61 16.88 9.29
N ASP A 756 28.70 17.94 10.10
CA ASP A 756 29.70 18.08 11.16
C ASP A 756 29.23 17.47 12.50
N LYS A 757 28.04 16.86 12.53
CA LYS A 757 27.47 16.24 13.74
C LYS A 757 27.81 14.76 13.80
N ASP A 758 27.96 14.29 15.03
CA ASP A 758 28.25 12.89 15.33
C ASP A 758 26.97 12.05 15.20
N MET A 759 26.47 11.88 13.98
CA MET A 759 25.21 11.20 13.67
C MET A 759 25.32 10.36 12.40
N VAL A 760 24.41 9.39 12.24
CA VAL A 760 24.29 8.65 10.98
C VAL A 760 23.07 9.14 10.22
N GLY A 761 23.31 9.87 9.12
CA GLY A 761 22.25 10.35 8.25
C GLY A 761 22.08 9.49 7.00
N ILE A 762 20.84 9.06 6.77
CA ILE A 762 20.46 8.16 5.69
C ILE A 762 19.27 8.76 4.94
N VAL A 763 19.37 8.78 3.61
CA VAL A 763 18.27 9.18 2.73
C VAL A 763 17.72 7.95 2.04
N LEU A 764 16.42 7.69 2.24
CA LEU A 764 15.69 6.62 1.57
C LEU A 764 14.80 7.23 0.50
N GLN A 765 15.03 6.87 -0.77
CA GLN A 765 14.38 7.53 -1.89
C GLN A 765 13.82 6.58 -2.94
N GLY A 766 12.70 6.97 -3.55
CA GLY A 766 11.98 6.18 -4.56
C GLY A 766 12.62 6.19 -5.95
N ILE A 767 13.59 7.07 -6.22
CA ILE A 767 14.21 7.20 -7.55
C ILE A 767 15.70 7.45 -7.46
N LYS A 768 16.46 7.15 -8.52
CA LYS A 768 17.91 7.46 -8.55
C LYS A 768 18.12 8.97 -8.44
N GLU A 769 19.18 9.39 -7.76
CA GLU A 769 19.45 10.83 -7.58
C GLU A 769 19.61 11.57 -8.91
N LYS A 770 20.23 10.93 -9.90
CA LYS A 770 20.35 11.47 -11.26
C LYS A 770 19.01 11.65 -12.00
N GLU A 771 17.95 10.95 -11.55
CA GLU A 771 16.60 11.00 -12.10
C GLU A 771 15.71 11.98 -11.33
N ARG A 772 16.19 12.56 -10.22
CA ARG A 772 15.45 13.52 -9.36
C ARG A 772 14.79 14.65 -10.14
N GLY A 773 15.54 15.27 -11.06
CA GLY A 773 15.05 16.38 -11.87
C GLY A 773 13.93 16.00 -12.85
N LEU A 774 13.70 14.71 -13.12
CA LEU A 774 12.59 14.26 -13.96
C LEU A 774 11.26 14.35 -13.22
N HIS A 775 11.26 14.12 -11.91
CA HIS A 775 10.05 13.99 -11.09
C HIS A 775 9.72 15.26 -10.28
N TYR A 776 10.70 16.15 -10.10
CA TYR A 776 10.52 17.43 -9.42
C TYR A 776 9.63 18.37 -10.25
N GLY A 777 8.60 18.96 -9.64
CA GLY A 777 7.69 19.90 -10.32
C GLY A 777 6.76 19.29 -11.39
N MET A 778 6.56 17.96 -11.42
CA MET A 778 5.60 17.32 -12.32
C MET A 778 4.14 17.78 -12.03
N VAL A 779 3.47 18.23 -13.10
CA VAL A 779 2.15 18.92 -13.11
C VAL A 779 0.97 18.01 -12.77
N GLN A 780 1.17 16.72 -12.91
CA GLN A 780 0.15 15.71 -12.67
C GLN A 780 0.59 14.95 -11.42
N SER A 781 0.01 15.31 -10.27
CA SER A 781 0.18 14.61 -9.00
C SER A 781 -1.18 14.12 -8.53
N ASN A 782 -1.87 13.31 -9.35
CA ASN A 782 -3.17 12.77 -8.93
C ASN A 782 -2.95 11.50 -8.10
N VAL A 783 -3.80 11.31 -7.08
CA VAL A 783 -3.79 10.13 -6.20
C VAL A 783 -3.85 8.82 -6.98
N GLU A 784 -4.59 8.76 -8.10
CA GLU A 784 -4.75 7.57 -8.94
C GLU A 784 -3.46 7.06 -9.58
N GLU A 785 -2.46 7.92 -9.65
CA GLU A 785 -1.22 7.69 -10.38
C GLU A 785 -0.11 7.17 -9.47
N ILE A 786 -0.30 7.23 -8.15
CA ILE A 786 0.63 6.68 -7.16
C ILE A 786 0.63 5.17 -7.23
N ASP A 787 1.82 4.60 -7.26
CA ASP A 787 2.01 3.17 -7.10
C ASP A 787 1.93 2.81 -5.61
N THR A 788 0.70 2.52 -5.17
CA THR A 788 0.38 2.20 -3.78
C THR A 788 1.04 0.90 -3.31
N ASP A 789 1.19 -0.07 -4.21
CA ASP A 789 1.84 -1.35 -3.88
C ASP A 789 3.33 -1.13 -3.60
N ARG A 790 4.00 -0.35 -4.45
CA ARG A 790 5.40 0.01 -4.27
C ARG A 790 5.63 0.86 -3.03
N LEU A 791 4.75 1.84 -2.78
CA LEU A 791 4.80 2.67 -1.57
C LEU A 791 4.65 1.81 -0.31
N THR A 792 3.65 0.92 -0.29
CA THR A 792 3.38 0.02 0.84
C THR A 792 4.55 -0.94 1.06
N ALA A 793 5.13 -1.49 -0.01
CA ALA A 793 6.30 -2.36 0.09
C ALA A 793 7.51 -1.62 0.70
N HIS A 794 7.83 -0.40 0.23
CA HIS A 794 8.92 0.41 0.78
C HIS A 794 8.71 0.71 2.28
N ILE A 795 7.48 1.05 2.67
CA ILE A 795 7.11 1.31 4.06
C ILE A 795 7.28 0.06 4.91
N GLN A 796 6.77 -1.09 4.44
CA GLN A 796 6.87 -2.34 5.17
C GLN A 796 8.33 -2.76 5.40
N TYR A 797 9.18 -2.67 4.37
CA TYR A 797 10.61 -2.99 4.53
C TYR A 797 11.31 -2.11 5.55
N LEU A 798 10.99 -0.82 5.55
CA LEU A 798 11.54 0.11 6.51
C LEU A 798 11.03 -0.20 7.92
N LEU A 799 9.73 -0.42 8.06
CA LEU A 799 9.09 -0.80 9.33
C LEU A 799 9.74 -2.06 9.90
N ASP A 800 9.88 -3.12 9.12
CA ASP A 800 10.50 -4.38 9.52
C ASP A 800 11.94 -4.17 10.00
N SER A 801 12.71 -3.34 9.27
CA SER A 801 14.10 -3.02 9.61
C SER A 801 14.22 -2.22 10.91
N ILE A 802 13.29 -1.30 11.15
CA ILE A 802 13.23 -0.51 12.38
C ILE A 802 12.76 -1.38 13.55
N ILE A 803 11.74 -2.21 13.36
CA ILE A 803 11.25 -3.12 14.39
C ILE A 803 12.38 -4.04 14.85
N ASP A 804 13.05 -4.67 13.90
CA ASP A 804 14.20 -5.49 14.20
C ASP A 804 15.22 -4.67 14.99
N MET A 805 15.63 -3.49 14.50
CA MET A 805 16.71 -2.69 15.08
C MET A 805 16.42 -2.25 16.52
N VAL A 806 15.16 -1.93 16.82
CA VAL A 806 14.77 -1.31 18.09
C VAL A 806 14.21 -2.32 19.09
N TYR A 807 13.66 -3.44 18.64
CA TYR A 807 13.10 -4.46 19.52
C TYR A 807 13.96 -5.74 19.61
N GLY A 808 14.99 -5.88 18.75
CA GLY A 808 16.15 -6.78 18.82
C GLY A 808 15.99 -8.15 19.48
N LYS A 809 15.92 -9.24 18.69
CA LYS A 809 16.01 -10.70 19.00
C LYS A 809 15.26 -11.29 20.21
N ILE A 810 14.56 -10.50 21.02
CA ILE A 810 13.88 -10.94 22.26
C ILE A 810 12.36 -10.73 22.20
N TRP A 811 11.82 -10.44 21.02
CA TRP A 811 10.37 -10.50 20.76
C TRP A 811 10.14 -11.31 19.49
N LEU A 812 9.44 -12.44 19.50
CA LEU A 812 8.31 -12.82 20.35
C LEU A 812 8.67 -13.77 21.51
N LYS A 813 8.28 -13.41 22.73
CA LYS A 813 8.11 -14.33 23.86
C LYS A 813 6.69 -14.22 24.38
#